data_AF-A0A2U8DQJ3-F1
#
_entry.id   AF-A0A2U8DQJ3-F1
#
_cell.length_a   1.000
_cell.length_b   1.000
_cell.length_c   1.000
_cell.angle_alpha   90.00
_cell.angle_beta   90.00
_cell.angle_gamma   90.00
#
_symmetry.space_group_name_H-M   'P 1'
#
loop_
_entity.id
_entity.type
_entity.pdbx_description
1 polymer ?
#
loop_
_entity_poly.entity_id
_entity_poly.type
_entity_poly.pdbx_seq_one_letter_code
_entity_poly.pdbx_strand_id
1 'polypeptide(L)'
;MSLFEDNKIKELKEQFELISKEKASLLDENGNLYFQLYNLENEKRQIFDATSKLEKVRQVLLDKVEKLEIQLHEIKSENKQHSQSIYKLEKEKQVLLDKVEKLNIELHEIESTNKQLSEALSKLEEEKVKKDIKYANLEYENPYNTKTREVFLESTESEEKQKSFLRLQYILALYINKKEKINFFKMMQNLEMEKKMLLDKNQEFEIQLHNIKSENIEFSKIITQLEKEKKVQVEAHNSKSENENIRVAKINEEVLRRAELAEKFETADRFHKFLESFGKAPKLVDLISKLEKNNEDVEEMVSTFHENESGLIEEQSSYLFEYINEKQEIQPKIQVIEEVSKRIDSELEQAVLNELEKSKTEKEKHQQKEREKRFGDVLYTDEDIMNYGNIPGNIANGGNCCDYRDRVYIGFKKGTMTEYNKNTGENVKEYTGYNKEKLTVMKGKLFYGHGFDKYYSNAGGKGLWHSQMIYKENLYFVNKEDGDRIYYSSLEGENPKELCNNALPVDLEYGSTIEYAFSSEWMYYNSIEGFARINLKSSKFELIHNKLDKFNKLRDIICTPKGLYARICGSRNLYYTSHVNPKNFECIIEDIGYFNLYKNKIVFSSEKQNGLFIANPDGSNIKRIAQYYAWDIYIVNDWVYFQDNKAFMDRKLYDYYRVRIDGTGLTWLKEGEPLYVVD
;
A
#
# COMPACT_ATOMS: atom_id res chain seq x y z
N MET A 1 -52.63 -60.18 81.50
CA MET A 1 -51.95 -60.13 80.19
C MET A 1 -52.63 -59.18 79.21
N SER A 2 -53.98 -59.09 79.14
CA SER A 2 -54.67 -58.18 78.19
C SER A 2 -54.37 -56.68 78.37
N LEU A 3 -54.28 -56.18 79.60
CA LEU A 3 -53.98 -54.75 79.87
C LEU A 3 -52.57 -54.29 79.44
N PHE A 4 -51.63 -55.23 79.27
CA PHE A 4 -50.25 -54.91 78.87
C PHE A 4 -50.12 -54.82 77.34
N GLU A 5 -50.93 -55.58 76.62
CA GLU A 5 -50.99 -55.53 75.15
C GLU A 5 -51.72 -54.26 74.67
N ASP A 6 -52.77 -53.83 75.37
CA ASP A 6 -53.51 -52.61 75.02
C ASP A 6 -52.65 -51.33 75.17
N ASN A 7 -51.81 -51.25 76.20
CA ASN A 7 -50.89 -50.11 76.37
C ASN A 7 -49.79 -50.08 75.30
N LYS A 8 -49.26 -51.23 74.92
CA LYS A 8 -48.23 -51.32 73.88
C LYS A 8 -48.79 -50.98 72.49
N ILE A 9 -50.03 -51.37 72.22
CA ILE A 9 -50.76 -50.99 70.99
C ILE A 9 -51.03 -49.48 70.97
N LYS A 10 -51.37 -48.87 72.10
CA LYS A 10 -51.58 -47.42 72.21
C LYS A 10 -50.28 -46.65 71.95
N GLU A 11 -49.18 -47.06 72.56
CA GLU A 11 -47.86 -46.45 72.39
C GLU A 11 -47.35 -46.57 70.94
N LEU A 12 -47.56 -47.73 70.29
CA LEU A 12 -47.25 -47.91 68.88
C LEU A 12 -48.12 -47.04 67.95
N LYS A 13 -49.39 -46.82 68.29
CA LYS A 13 -50.26 -45.90 67.52
C LYS A 13 -49.80 -44.46 67.65
N GLU A 14 -49.42 -44.02 68.84
CA GLU A 14 -48.90 -42.67 69.08
C GLU A 14 -47.56 -42.45 68.34
N GLN A 15 -46.65 -43.44 68.36
CA GLN A 15 -45.41 -43.39 67.58
C GLN A 15 -45.67 -43.37 66.08
N PHE A 16 -46.62 -44.18 65.59
CA PHE A 16 -46.97 -44.21 64.17
C PHE A 16 -47.60 -42.89 63.70
N GLU A 17 -48.42 -42.26 64.55
CA GLU A 17 -49.02 -40.96 64.25
C GLU A 17 -47.97 -39.84 64.25
N LEU A 18 -46.97 -39.89 65.14
CA LEU A 18 -45.84 -38.96 65.15
C LEU A 18 -45.00 -39.09 63.87
N ILE A 19 -44.61 -40.31 63.51
CA ILE A 19 -43.86 -40.60 62.28
C ILE A 19 -44.66 -40.17 61.03
N SER A 20 -45.98 -40.37 61.04
CA SER A 20 -46.83 -39.96 59.93
C SER A 20 -46.91 -38.44 59.78
N LYS A 21 -46.94 -37.68 60.88
CA LYS A 21 -46.91 -36.21 60.87
C LYS A 21 -45.55 -35.68 60.43
N GLU A 22 -44.47 -36.27 60.92
CA GLU A 22 -43.10 -35.90 60.52
C GLU A 22 -42.85 -36.19 59.04
N LYS A 23 -43.30 -37.36 58.55
CA LYS A 23 -43.25 -37.70 57.12
C LYS A 23 -44.07 -36.73 56.27
N ALA A 24 -45.24 -36.30 56.73
CA ALA A 24 -46.05 -35.31 56.00
C ALA A 24 -45.35 -33.95 55.94
N SER A 25 -44.74 -33.50 57.04
CA SER A 25 -43.95 -32.26 57.10
C SER A 25 -42.75 -32.29 56.16
N LEU A 26 -41.99 -33.40 56.15
CA LEU A 26 -40.84 -33.58 55.27
C LEU A 26 -41.25 -33.65 53.78
N LEU A 27 -42.42 -34.20 53.46
CA LEU A 27 -42.94 -34.21 52.09
C LEU A 27 -43.35 -32.81 51.62
N ASP A 28 -43.94 -32.00 52.49
CA ASP A 28 -44.26 -30.59 52.19
C ASP A 28 -43.00 -29.73 52.02
N GLU A 29 -41.99 -29.91 52.88
CA GLU A 29 -40.68 -29.24 52.74
C GLU A 29 -39.98 -29.64 51.43
N ASN A 30 -39.97 -30.93 51.10
CA ASN A 30 -39.37 -31.42 49.86
C ASN A 30 -40.12 -30.85 48.64
N GLY A 31 -41.46 -30.78 48.70
CA GLY A 31 -42.28 -30.13 47.68
C GLY A 31 -41.92 -28.64 47.48
N ASN A 32 -41.73 -27.90 48.57
CA ASN A 32 -41.29 -26.50 48.51
C ASN A 32 -39.88 -26.35 47.93
N LEU A 33 -38.94 -27.24 48.28
CA LEU A 33 -37.58 -27.23 47.72
C LEU A 33 -37.57 -27.52 46.21
N TYR A 34 -38.37 -28.48 45.74
CA TYR A 34 -38.53 -28.73 44.31
C TYR A 34 -39.11 -27.52 43.56
N PHE A 35 -40.09 -26.83 44.16
CA PHE A 35 -40.65 -25.61 43.56
C PHE A 35 -39.63 -24.46 43.51
N GLN A 36 -38.81 -24.30 44.56
CA GLN A 36 -37.72 -23.32 44.57
C GLN A 36 -36.63 -23.64 43.54
N LEU A 37 -36.23 -24.91 43.41
CA LEU A 37 -35.29 -25.36 42.38
C LEU A 37 -35.80 -25.09 40.96
N TYR A 38 -37.08 -25.38 40.71
CA TYR A 38 -37.72 -25.10 39.42
C TYR A 38 -37.72 -23.60 39.09
N ASN A 39 -38.00 -22.73 40.07
CA ASN A 39 -37.93 -21.29 39.87
C ASN A 39 -36.50 -20.81 39.59
N LEU A 40 -35.50 -21.33 40.31
CA LEU A 40 -34.09 -21.02 40.07
C LEU A 40 -33.62 -21.47 38.68
N GLU A 41 -34.06 -22.64 38.20
CA GLU A 41 -33.76 -23.09 36.83
C GLU A 41 -34.36 -22.18 35.76
N ASN A 42 -35.59 -21.69 35.98
CA ASN A 42 -36.23 -20.74 35.08
C ASN A 42 -35.52 -19.37 35.09
N GLU A 43 -35.14 -18.86 36.25
CA GLU A 43 -34.33 -17.65 36.37
C GLU A 43 -32.97 -17.82 35.67
N LYS A 44 -32.31 -18.97 35.84
CA LYS A 44 -31.06 -19.29 35.14
C LYS A 44 -31.23 -19.27 33.61
N ARG A 45 -32.32 -19.82 33.08
CA ARG A 45 -32.62 -19.76 31.63
C ARG A 45 -32.85 -18.32 31.15
N GLN A 46 -33.57 -17.51 31.92
CA GLN A 46 -33.79 -16.10 31.59
C GLN A 46 -32.49 -15.30 31.58
N ILE A 47 -31.58 -15.57 32.53
CA ILE A 47 -30.25 -14.97 32.56
C ILE A 47 -29.46 -15.39 31.31
N PHE A 48 -29.45 -16.68 30.96
CA PHE A 48 -28.74 -17.18 29.78
C PHE A 48 -29.24 -16.53 28.47
N ASP A 49 -30.56 -16.39 28.31
CA ASP A 49 -31.16 -15.72 27.16
C ASP A 49 -30.81 -14.22 27.11
N ALA A 50 -30.75 -13.55 28.27
CA ALA A 50 -30.31 -12.16 28.37
C ALA A 50 -28.83 -12.01 27.99
N THR A 51 -27.95 -12.88 28.49
CA THR A 51 -26.52 -12.91 28.14
C THR A 51 -26.31 -13.15 26.65
N SER A 52 -27.07 -14.07 26.04
CA SER A 52 -27.02 -14.32 24.59
C SER A 52 -27.42 -13.09 23.76
N LYS A 53 -28.45 -12.35 24.19
CA LYS A 53 -28.86 -11.08 23.55
C LYS A 53 -27.79 -10.00 23.71
N LEU A 54 -27.16 -9.90 24.89
CA LEU A 54 -26.07 -8.96 25.14
C LEU A 54 -24.85 -9.24 24.25
N GLU A 55 -24.48 -10.50 24.06
CA GLU A 55 -23.35 -10.87 23.20
C GLU A 55 -23.61 -10.50 21.73
N LYS A 56 -24.86 -10.63 21.24
CA LYS A 56 -25.24 -10.15 19.91
C LYS A 56 -25.12 -8.63 19.79
N VAL A 57 -25.52 -7.88 20.82
CA VAL A 57 -25.37 -6.41 20.83
C VAL A 57 -23.89 -6.03 20.88
N ARG A 58 -23.07 -6.73 21.66
CA ARG A 58 -21.62 -6.56 21.73
C ARG A 58 -20.97 -6.77 20.37
N GLN A 59 -21.32 -7.85 19.66
CA GLN A 59 -20.77 -8.12 18.33
C GLN A 59 -21.13 -7.00 17.33
N VAL A 60 -22.39 -6.54 17.32
CA VAL A 60 -22.81 -5.43 16.45
C VAL A 60 -22.05 -4.13 16.76
N LEU A 61 -21.71 -3.87 18.02
CA LEU A 61 -20.90 -2.72 18.40
C LEU A 61 -19.44 -2.87 17.97
N LEU A 62 -18.85 -4.06 18.15
CA LEU A 62 -17.49 -4.36 17.69
C LEU A 62 -17.35 -4.20 16.18
N ASP A 63 -18.29 -4.74 15.40
CA ASP A 63 -18.31 -4.60 13.93
C ASP A 63 -18.42 -3.12 13.50
N LYS A 64 -19.16 -2.30 14.26
CA LYS A 64 -19.25 -0.86 14.01
C LYS A 64 -17.95 -0.13 14.34
N VAL A 65 -17.29 -0.48 15.44
CA VAL A 65 -15.99 0.09 15.82
C VAL A 65 -14.94 -0.25 14.78
N GLU A 66 -14.90 -1.50 14.30
CA GLU A 66 -13.96 -1.93 13.23
C GLU A 66 -14.19 -1.14 11.93
N LYS A 67 -15.44 -0.96 11.51
CA LYS A 67 -15.77 -0.12 10.33
C LYS A 67 -15.29 1.32 10.50
N LEU A 68 -15.49 1.92 11.68
CA LEU A 68 -15.02 3.28 11.97
C LEU A 68 -13.49 3.36 11.98
N GLU A 69 -12.78 2.32 12.43
CA GLU A 69 -11.32 2.27 12.42
C GLU A 69 -10.75 2.18 11.00
N ILE A 70 -11.39 1.40 10.12
CA ILE A 70 -11.04 1.35 8.69
C ILE A 70 -11.25 2.72 8.04
N GLN A 71 -12.41 3.35 8.24
CA GLN A 71 -12.70 4.69 7.71
C GLN A 71 -11.72 5.74 8.24
N LEU A 72 -11.37 5.69 9.53
CA LEU A 72 -10.38 6.59 10.12
C LEU A 72 -8.98 6.39 9.51
N HIS A 73 -8.61 5.14 9.19
CA HIS A 73 -7.34 4.83 8.54
C HIS A 73 -7.28 5.35 7.10
N GLU A 74 -8.35 5.16 6.32
CA GLU A 74 -8.49 5.69 4.96
C GLU A 74 -8.34 7.21 4.93
N ILE A 75 -9.08 7.92 5.80
CA ILE A 75 -9.01 9.38 5.91
C ILE A 75 -7.60 9.85 6.34
N LYS A 76 -6.94 9.13 7.26
CA LYS A 76 -5.55 9.45 7.66
C LYS A 76 -4.56 9.26 6.51
N SER A 77 -4.76 8.25 5.68
CA SER A 77 -3.96 8.01 4.48
C SER A 77 -4.16 9.11 3.44
N GLU A 78 -5.40 9.50 3.15
CA GLU A 78 -5.74 10.61 2.25
C GLU A 78 -5.13 11.94 2.74
N ASN A 79 -5.25 12.26 4.04
CA ASN A 79 -4.65 13.46 4.61
C ASN A 79 -3.10 13.46 4.49
N LYS A 80 -2.47 12.29 4.65
CA LYS A 80 -1.02 12.14 4.42
C LYS A 80 -0.66 12.43 2.96
N GLN A 81 -1.44 11.93 2.00
CA GLN A 81 -1.24 12.22 0.58
C GLN A 81 -1.43 13.71 0.26
N HIS A 82 -2.47 14.35 0.80
CA HIS A 82 -2.70 15.79 0.65
C HIS A 82 -1.54 16.61 1.24
N SER A 83 -1.03 16.22 2.41
CA SER A 83 0.12 16.89 3.04
C SER A 83 1.39 16.80 2.18
N GLN A 84 1.63 15.64 1.53
CA GLN A 84 2.74 15.48 0.58
C GLN A 84 2.56 16.33 -0.68
N SER A 85 1.33 16.41 -1.20
CA SER A 85 0.99 17.26 -2.34
C SER A 85 1.21 18.74 -2.02
N ILE A 86 0.79 19.20 -0.83
CA ILE A 86 1.05 20.57 -0.35
C ILE A 86 2.55 20.86 -0.34
N TYR A 87 3.34 19.97 0.27
CA TYR A 87 4.80 20.15 0.34
C TYR A 87 5.45 20.23 -1.05
N LYS A 88 5.01 19.38 -1.99
CA LYS A 88 5.50 19.41 -3.38
C LYS A 88 5.15 20.73 -4.06
N LEU A 89 3.90 21.19 -3.94
CA LEU A 89 3.43 22.45 -4.52
C LEU A 89 4.14 23.67 -3.92
N GLU A 90 4.42 23.68 -2.62
CA GLU A 90 5.18 24.75 -1.97
C GLU A 90 6.62 24.82 -2.50
N LYS A 91 7.25 23.67 -2.76
CA LYS A 91 8.57 23.61 -3.38
C LYS A 91 8.56 24.10 -4.84
N GLU A 92 7.56 23.70 -5.62
CA GLU A 92 7.39 24.16 -7.00
C GLU A 92 7.14 25.67 -7.08
N LYS A 93 6.30 26.20 -6.17
CA LYS A 93 6.07 27.64 -6.01
C LYS A 93 7.38 28.38 -5.73
N GLN A 94 8.21 27.88 -4.82
CA GLN A 94 9.49 28.51 -4.52
C GLN A 94 10.41 28.55 -5.75
N VAL A 95 10.51 27.45 -6.50
CA VAL A 95 11.30 27.41 -7.75
C VAL A 95 10.80 28.42 -8.78
N LEU A 96 9.49 28.65 -8.87
CA LEU A 96 8.91 29.66 -9.76
C LEU A 96 9.23 31.08 -9.28
N LEU A 97 9.17 31.34 -7.97
CA LEU A 97 9.55 32.62 -7.39
C LEU A 97 11.03 32.93 -7.66
N ASP A 98 11.92 31.96 -7.46
CA ASP A 98 13.36 32.11 -7.74
C ASP A 98 13.62 32.43 -9.22
N LYS A 99 12.86 31.80 -10.14
CA LYS A 99 12.94 32.11 -11.59
C LYS A 99 12.45 33.52 -11.90
N VAL A 100 11.36 33.97 -11.29
CA VAL A 100 10.83 35.32 -11.47
C VAL A 100 11.81 36.35 -10.94
N GLU A 101 12.45 36.09 -9.80
CA GLU A 101 13.50 36.95 -9.25
C GLU A 101 14.70 37.04 -10.20
N LYS A 102 15.18 35.90 -10.73
CA LYS A 102 16.26 35.89 -11.73
C LYS A 102 15.91 36.68 -12.99
N LEU A 103 14.70 36.51 -13.53
CA LEU A 103 14.24 37.26 -14.69
C LEU A 103 14.14 38.77 -14.40
N ASN A 104 13.74 39.17 -13.18
CA ASN A 104 13.73 40.58 -12.80
C ASN A 104 15.14 41.18 -12.75
N ILE A 105 16.14 40.41 -12.30
CA ILE A 105 17.56 40.83 -12.31
C ILE A 105 18.04 41.01 -13.76
N GLU A 106 17.82 40.01 -14.62
CA GLU A 106 18.21 40.08 -16.04
C GLU A 106 17.54 41.26 -16.77
N LEU A 107 16.25 41.50 -16.49
CA LEU A 107 15.51 42.62 -17.08
C LEU A 107 16.06 43.98 -16.62
N HIS A 108 16.43 44.12 -15.34
CA HIS A 108 17.07 45.33 -14.82
C HIS A 108 18.47 45.55 -15.44
N GLU A 109 19.27 44.51 -15.64
CA GLU A 109 20.58 44.62 -16.32
C GLU A 109 20.43 45.09 -17.77
N ILE A 110 19.42 44.55 -18.47
CA ILE A 110 19.07 44.93 -19.83
C ILE A 110 18.61 46.40 -19.89
N GLU A 111 17.74 46.83 -18.98
CA GLU A 111 17.27 48.23 -18.90
C GLU A 111 18.43 49.21 -18.64
N SER A 112 19.35 48.84 -17.73
CA SER A 112 20.55 49.62 -17.44
C SER A 112 21.46 49.75 -18.68
N THR A 113 21.68 48.64 -19.39
CA THR A 113 22.48 48.62 -20.63
C THR A 113 21.83 49.47 -21.73
N ASN A 114 20.51 49.37 -21.89
CA ASN A 114 19.76 50.16 -22.87
C ASN A 114 19.81 51.66 -22.56
N LYS A 115 19.79 52.03 -21.26
CA LYS A 115 19.99 53.41 -20.82
C LYS A 115 21.39 53.93 -21.21
N GLN A 116 22.44 53.15 -20.93
CA GLN A 116 23.81 53.50 -21.31
C GLN A 116 23.97 53.66 -22.83
N LEU A 117 23.38 52.76 -23.63
CA LEU A 117 23.40 52.85 -25.09
C LEU A 117 22.69 54.12 -25.57
N SER A 118 21.53 54.45 -24.99
CA SER A 118 20.76 55.64 -25.35
C SER A 118 21.54 56.93 -25.05
N GLU A 119 22.23 56.98 -23.90
CA GLU A 119 23.12 58.09 -23.55
C GLU A 119 24.33 58.20 -24.50
N ALA A 120 24.93 57.07 -24.90
CA ALA A 120 26.04 57.05 -25.85
C ALA A 120 25.62 57.51 -27.25
N LEU A 121 24.44 57.08 -27.73
CA LEU A 121 23.86 57.52 -29.00
C LEU A 121 23.59 59.02 -29.01
N SER A 122 23.04 59.57 -27.92
CA SER A 122 22.80 61.01 -27.79
C SER A 122 24.11 61.81 -27.88
N LYS A 123 25.20 61.34 -27.24
CA LYS A 123 26.52 61.99 -27.35
C LYS A 123 27.09 61.94 -28.77
N LEU A 124 26.93 60.82 -29.49
CA LEU A 124 27.37 60.69 -30.87
C LEU A 124 26.59 61.62 -31.81
N GLU A 125 25.29 61.79 -31.59
CA GLU A 125 24.46 62.74 -32.34
C GLU A 125 24.92 64.18 -32.09
N GLU A 126 25.22 64.55 -30.84
CA GLU A 126 25.79 65.87 -30.52
C GLU A 126 27.16 66.11 -31.18
N GLU A 127 28.06 65.12 -31.16
CA GLU A 127 29.36 65.21 -31.85
C GLU A 127 29.23 65.33 -33.36
N LYS A 128 28.26 64.63 -33.95
CA LYS A 128 27.95 64.72 -35.37
C LYS A 128 27.51 66.13 -35.75
N VAL A 129 26.56 66.71 -35.00
CA VAL A 129 26.10 68.09 -35.22
C VAL A 129 27.27 69.08 -35.12
N LYS A 130 28.18 68.90 -34.15
CA LYS A 130 29.39 69.74 -34.03
C LYS A 130 30.33 69.60 -35.23
N LYS A 131 30.53 68.38 -35.76
CA LYS A 131 31.34 68.14 -36.96
C LYS A 131 30.69 68.74 -38.21
N ASP A 132 29.39 68.54 -38.40
CA ASP A 132 28.65 69.05 -39.55
C ASP A 132 28.66 70.60 -39.57
N ILE A 133 28.53 71.25 -38.41
CA ILE A 133 28.71 72.72 -38.28
C ILE A 133 30.13 73.14 -38.63
N LYS A 134 31.16 72.40 -38.18
CA LYS A 134 32.57 72.69 -38.50
C LYS A 134 32.86 72.56 -40.01
N TYR A 135 32.30 71.54 -40.66
CA TYR A 135 32.44 71.36 -42.12
C TYR A 135 31.69 72.45 -42.91
N ALA A 136 30.48 72.83 -42.49
CA ALA A 136 29.74 73.94 -43.11
C ALA A 136 30.49 75.29 -43.00
N ASN A 137 31.17 75.53 -41.88
CA ASN A 137 31.98 76.73 -41.70
C ASN A 137 33.26 76.73 -42.57
N LEU A 138 33.87 75.57 -42.82
CA LEU A 138 35.03 75.43 -43.71
C LEU A 138 34.68 75.66 -45.19
N GLU A 139 33.46 75.34 -45.62
CA GLU A 139 32.96 75.67 -46.97
C GLU A 139 32.70 77.17 -47.16
N TYR A 140 32.40 77.90 -46.08
CA TYR A 140 32.10 79.34 -46.14
C TYR A 140 33.35 80.24 -46.15
N GLU A 141 34.49 79.80 -45.59
CA GLU A 141 35.68 80.63 -45.42
C GLU A 141 36.65 80.66 -46.63
N ASN A 142 36.45 79.86 -47.69
CA ASN A 142 37.33 79.98 -48.87
C ASN A 142 36.69 79.58 -50.22
N PRO A 143 35.81 80.44 -50.79
CA PRO A 143 35.19 80.18 -52.10
C PRO A 143 36.11 80.44 -53.31
N TYR A 144 37.38 80.83 -53.13
CA TYR A 144 38.28 81.18 -54.24
C TYR A 144 39.67 80.52 -54.12
N ASN A 145 39.72 79.21 -54.33
CA ASN A 145 40.96 78.57 -54.81
C ASN A 145 40.67 77.61 -55.96
N THR A 146 40.57 78.17 -57.16
CA THR A 146 40.20 77.49 -58.41
C THR A 146 41.33 76.69 -59.06
N LYS A 147 42.48 76.48 -58.39
CA LYS A 147 43.62 75.74 -58.98
C LYS A 147 43.77 74.29 -58.54
N THR A 148 42.81 73.74 -57.81
CA THR A 148 42.78 72.32 -57.40
C THR A 148 41.52 71.60 -57.90
N ARG A 149 40.90 72.11 -58.98
CA ARG A 149 39.65 71.56 -59.52
C ARG A 149 39.84 70.60 -60.71
N GLU A 150 41.05 70.47 -61.23
CA GLU A 150 41.34 69.60 -62.40
C GLU A 150 42.09 68.29 -62.05
N VAL A 151 42.58 68.11 -60.82
CA VAL A 151 43.09 66.80 -60.35
C VAL A 151 41.97 65.96 -59.68
N PHE A 152 40.80 66.56 -59.46
CA PHE A 152 39.71 65.93 -58.72
C PHE A 152 38.70 65.16 -59.58
N LEU A 153 38.80 65.23 -60.91
CA LEU A 153 37.80 64.62 -61.82
C LEU A 153 38.14 63.18 -62.26
N GLU A 154 39.33 62.67 -61.94
CA GLU A 154 39.64 61.23 -62.02
C GLU A 154 39.59 60.54 -60.65
N SER A 155 39.61 61.32 -59.55
CA SER A 155 39.34 60.80 -58.20
C SER A 155 37.86 60.80 -57.84
N THR A 156 36.99 61.50 -58.56
CA THR A 156 35.54 61.59 -58.27
C THR A 156 34.80 60.27 -58.40
N GLU A 157 35.22 59.34 -59.26
CA GLU A 157 34.60 58.01 -59.28
C GLU A 157 35.03 57.17 -58.07
N SER A 158 36.29 57.29 -57.62
CA SER A 158 36.78 56.65 -56.40
C SER A 158 36.19 57.30 -55.14
N GLU A 159 36.02 58.61 -55.13
CA GLU A 159 35.43 59.36 -54.03
C GLU A 159 33.91 59.20 -53.98
N GLU A 160 33.20 59.17 -55.10
CA GLU A 160 31.77 58.83 -55.13
C GLU A 160 31.56 57.36 -54.80
N LYS A 161 32.42 56.44 -55.22
CA LYS A 161 32.38 55.04 -54.78
C LYS A 161 32.70 54.93 -53.28
N GLN A 162 33.66 55.67 -52.75
CA GLN A 162 33.95 55.71 -51.31
C GLN A 162 32.83 56.38 -50.51
N LYS A 163 32.25 57.49 -50.98
CA LYS A 163 31.10 58.16 -50.36
C LYS A 163 29.85 57.30 -50.44
N SER A 164 29.63 56.58 -51.55
CA SER A 164 28.54 55.62 -51.71
C SER A 164 28.74 54.38 -50.86
N PHE A 165 29.98 53.90 -50.72
CA PHE A 165 30.35 52.79 -49.84
C PHE A 165 30.21 53.17 -48.36
N LEU A 166 30.64 54.37 -47.96
CA LEU A 166 30.42 54.92 -46.62
C LEU A 166 28.94 55.15 -46.34
N ARG A 167 28.16 55.63 -47.32
CA ARG A 167 26.69 55.72 -47.21
C ARG A 167 26.05 54.33 -47.08
N LEU A 168 26.52 53.33 -47.82
CA LEU A 168 26.06 51.95 -47.72
C LEU A 168 26.45 51.31 -46.38
N GLN A 169 27.67 51.52 -45.88
CA GLN A 169 28.11 51.07 -44.56
C GLN A 169 27.33 51.78 -43.45
N TYR A 170 27.02 53.06 -43.60
CA TYR A 170 26.20 53.82 -42.67
C TYR A 170 24.73 53.38 -42.69
N ILE A 171 24.16 53.14 -43.89
CA ILE A 171 22.82 52.55 -44.04
C ILE A 171 22.79 51.13 -43.48
N LEU A 172 23.83 50.31 -43.72
CA LEU A 172 23.95 48.99 -43.10
C LEU A 172 24.08 49.09 -41.59
N ALA A 173 24.85 50.01 -41.04
CA ALA A 173 24.99 50.20 -39.60
C ALA A 173 23.67 50.67 -38.97
N LEU A 174 22.94 51.57 -39.62
CA LEU A 174 21.59 51.98 -39.19
C LEU A 174 20.57 50.84 -39.35
N TYR A 175 20.69 50.00 -40.38
CA TYR A 175 19.79 48.88 -40.62
C TYR A 175 20.08 47.71 -39.68
N ILE A 176 21.35 47.44 -39.38
CA ILE A 176 21.81 46.49 -38.35
C ILE A 176 21.34 46.99 -36.99
N ASN A 177 21.54 48.26 -36.65
CA ASN A 177 21.06 48.84 -35.40
C ASN A 177 19.51 48.83 -35.32
N LYS A 178 18.79 49.08 -36.41
CA LYS A 178 17.32 48.96 -36.44
C LYS A 178 16.85 47.50 -36.31
N LYS A 179 17.54 46.54 -36.95
CA LYS A 179 17.24 45.11 -36.85
C LYS A 179 17.56 44.56 -35.46
N GLU A 180 18.69 44.98 -34.87
CA GLU A 180 19.07 44.66 -33.50
C GLU A 180 18.12 45.29 -32.49
N LYS A 181 17.69 46.54 -32.69
CA LYS A 181 16.66 47.20 -31.88
C LYS A 181 15.31 46.50 -31.99
N ILE A 182 14.89 46.07 -33.19
CA ILE A 182 13.67 45.27 -33.39
C ILE A 182 13.81 43.90 -32.70
N ASN A 183 14.95 43.23 -32.83
CA ASN A 183 15.20 41.94 -32.18
C ASN A 183 15.23 42.09 -30.66
N PHE A 184 15.80 43.18 -30.14
CA PHE A 184 15.82 43.53 -28.74
C PHE A 184 14.42 43.80 -28.20
N PHE A 185 13.60 44.58 -28.91
CA PHE A 185 12.19 44.79 -28.53
C PHE A 185 11.39 43.50 -28.57
N LYS A 186 11.61 42.62 -29.57
CA LYS A 186 11.00 41.29 -29.61
C LYS A 186 11.44 40.42 -28.43
N MET A 187 12.72 40.47 -28.07
CA MET A 187 13.25 39.75 -26.91
C MET A 187 12.61 40.25 -25.61
N MET A 188 12.51 41.57 -25.42
CA MET A 188 11.83 42.17 -24.26
C MET A 188 10.35 41.80 -24.20
N GLN A 189 9.63 41.84 -25.33
CA GLN A 189 8.23 41.41 -25.39
C GLN A 189 8.06 39.92 -25.06
N ASN A 190 8.98 39.06 -25.51
CA ASN A 190 8.96 37.64 -25.18
C ASN A 190 9.21 37.42 -23.68
N LEU A 191 10.18 38.12 -23.08
CA LEU A 191 10.47 38.05 -21.65
C LEU A 191 9.31 38.57 -20.79
N GLU A 192 8.65 39.67 -21.20
CA GLU A 192 7.44 40.17 -20.53
C GLU A 192 6.27 39.18 -20.64
N MET A 193 6.11 38.54 -21.79
CA MET A 193 5.08 37.52 -22.00
C MET A 193 5.35 36.28 -21.16
N GLU A 194 6.60 35.80 -21.10
CA GLU A 194 7.01 34.69 -20.25
C GLU A 194 6.81 35.01 -18.77
N LYS A 195 7.20 36.21 -18.32
CA LYS A 195 6.95 36.70 -16.96
C LYS A 195 5.46 36.71 -16.62
N LYS A 196 4.61 37.18 -17.55
CA LYS A 196 3.15 37.18 -17.37
C LYS A 196 2.60 35.76 -17.26
N MET A 197 3.02 34.85 -18.15
CA MET A 197 2.62 33.45 -18.09
C MET A 197 3.01 32.78 -16.76
N LEU A 198 4.21 33.08 -16.23
CA LEU A 198 4.65 32.57 -14.94
C LEU A 198 3.84 33.15 -13.77
N LEU A 199 3.47 34.44 -13.83
CA LEU A 199 2.59 35.08 -12.85
C LEU A 199 1.18 34.47 -12.84
N ASP A 200 0.59 34.27 -14.03
CA ASP A 200 -0.72 33.64 -14.18
C ASP A 200 -0.70 32.20 -13.64
N LYS A 201 0.36 31.44 -13.94
CA LYS A 201 0.56 30.09 -13.41
C LYS A 201 0.74 30.07 -11.89
N ASN A 202 1.45 31.06 -11.32
CA ASN A 202 1.59 31.19 -9.87
C ASN A 202 0.24 31.49 -9.20
N GLN A 203 -0.60 32.34 -9.80
CA GLN A 203 -1.96 32.58 -9.30
C GLN A 203 -2.82 31.31 -9.33
N GLU A 204 -2.74 30.52 -10.41
CA GLU A 204 -3.43 29.23 -10.50
C GLU A 204 -2.97 28.28 -9.36
N PHE A 205 -1.66 28.21 -9.10
CA PHE A 205 -1.12 27.44 -7.99
C PHE A 205 -1.61 27.93 -6.62
N GLU A 206 -1.73 29.24 -6.40
CA GLU A 206 -2.28 29.76 -5.15
C GLU A 206 -3.75 29.39 -4.94
N ILE A 207 -4.55 29.41 -6.02
CA ILE A 207 -5.95 28.96 -5.98
C ILE A 207 -6.01 27.46 -5.65
N GLN A 208 -5.21 26.62 -6.31
CA GLN A 208 -5.14 25.19 -6.01
C GLN A 208 -4.71 24.92 -4.56
N LEU A 209 -3.67 25.63 -4.08
CA LEU A 209 -3.19 25.50 -2.71
C LEU A 209 -4.26 25.93 -1.69
N HIS A 210 -5.02 26.98 -2.00
CA HIS A 210 -6.13 27.42 -1.15
C HIS A 210 -7.23 26.36 -1.06
N ASN A 211 -7.62 25.76 -2.19
CA ASN A 211 -8.64 24.70 -2.23
C ASN A 211 -8.21 23.48 -1.40
N ILE A 212 -6.98 23.00 -1.59
CA ILE A 212 -6.45 21.86 -0.84
C ILE A 212 -6.36 22.17 0.67
N LYS A 213 -5.95 23.40 1.05
CA LYS A 213 -5.93 23.82 2.45
C LYS A 213 -7.34 23.85 3.05
N SER A 214 -8.34 24.30 2.29
CA SER A 214 -9.74 24.28 2.71
C SER A 214 -10.26 22.85 2.92
N GLU A 215 -9.98 21.95 1.98
CA GLU A 215 -10.34 20.53 2.09
C GLU A 215 -9.67 19.88 3.31
N ASN A 216 -8.38 20.14 3.54
CA ASN A 216 -7.67 19.59 4.70
C ASN A 216 -8.26 20.07 6.05
N ILE A 217 -8.72 21.33 6.12
CA ILE A 217 -9.45 21.84 7.29
C ILE A 217 -10.76 21.07 7.49
N GLU A 218 -11.48 20.76 6.42
CA GLU A 218 -12.72 19.98 6.48
C GLU A 218 -12.45 18.54 6.92
N PHE A 219 -11.44 17.87 6.36
CA PHE A 219 -11.01 16.54 6.81
C PHE A 219 -10.60 16.53 8.28
N SER A 220 -9.87 17.55 8.74
CA SER A 220 -9.48 17.67 10.15
C SER A 220 -10.70 17.78 11.08
N LYS A 221 -11.75 18.49 10.66
CA LYS A 221 -13.03 18.54 11.40
C LYS A 221 -13.72 17.17 11.42
N ILE A 222 -13.74 16.45 10.30
CA ILE A 222 -14.34 15.10 10.21
C ILE A 222 -13.58 14.12 11.11
N ILE A 223 -12.25 14.12 11.09
CA ILE A 223 -11.43 13.28 11.98
C ILE A 223 -11.77 13.57 13.45
N THR A 224 -11.82 14.85 13.83
CA THR A 224 -12.15 15.25 15.21
C THR A 224 -13.55 14.77 15.62
N GLN A 225 -14.52 14.84 14.70
CA GLN A 225 -15.88 14.38 14.93
C GLN A 225 -15.95 12.85 15.08
N LEU A 226 -15.26 12.10 14.21
CA LEU A 226 -15.20 10.63 14.28
C LEU A 226 -14.49 10.14 15.55
N GLU A 227 -13.42 10.82 15.97
CA GLU A 227 -12.74 10.52 17.25
C GLU A 227 -13.66 10.78 18.45
N LYS A 228 -14.47 11.85 18.40
CA LYS A 228 -15.49 12.14 19.42
C LYS A 228 -16.59 11.08 19.43
N GLU A 229 -17.10 10.66 18.27
CA GLU A 229 -18.11 9.61 18.17
C GLU A 229 -17.59 8.26 18.64
N LYS A 230 -16.35 7.89 18.28
CA LYS A 230 -15.68 6.69 18.80
C LYS A 230 -15.60 6.74 20.32
N LYS A 231 -15.18 7.88 20.90
CA LYS A 231 -15.10 8.06 22.35
C LYS A 231 -16.46 7.91 23.03
N VAL A 232 -17.51 8.52 22.48
CA VAL A 232 -18.89 8.40 23.00
C VAL A 232 -19.39 6.95 22.92
N GLN A 233 -19.10 6.22 21.83
CA GLN A 233 -19.50 4.81 21.71
C GLN A 233 -18.75 3.91 22.69
N VAL A 234 -17.46 4.14 22.92
CA VAL A 234 -16.66 3.42 23.92
C VAL A 234 -17.16 3.72 25.34
N GLU A 235 -17.44 4.99 25.67
CA GLU A 235 -18.00 5.38 26.96
C GLU A 235 -19.42 4.81 27.19
N ALA A 236 -20.25 4.78 26.13
CA ALA A 236 -21.58 4.16 26.18
C ALA A 236 -21.50 2.62 26.35
N HIS A 237 -20.48 1.98 25.80
CA HIS A 237 -20.22 0.56 26.00
C HIS A 237 -19.76 0.29 27.45
N ASN A 238 -18.80 1.07 27.95
CA ASN A 238 -18.28 0.92 29.30
C ASN A 238 -19.37 1.14 30.36
N SER A 239 -20.17 2.21 30.25
CA SER A 239 -21.25 2.53 31.18
C SER A 239 -22.42 1.53 31.16
N LYS A 240 -22.71 0.91 30.00
CA LYS A 240 -23.65 -0.22 29.94
C LYS A 240 -23.08 -1.47 30.59
N SER A 241 -21.82 -1.82 30.30
CA SER A 241 -21.17 -2.99 30.90
C SER A 241 -21.04 -2.85 32.42
N GLU A 242 -20.77 -1.63 32.91
CA GLU A 242 -20.60 -1.34 34.34
C GLU A 242 -21.93 -1.44 35.10
N ASN A 243 -23.03 -0.93 34.52
CA ASN A 243 -24.38 -1.11 35.10
C ASN A 243 -24.84 -2.57 35.10
N GLU A 244 -24.51 -3.34 34.06
CA GLU A 244 -24.83 -4.77 33.99
C GLU A 244 -23.99 -5.57 34.99
N ASN A 245 -22.70 -5.25 35.14
CA ASN A 245 -21.81 -5.86 36.12
C ASN A 245 -22.26 -5.57 37.56
N ILE A 246 -22.72 -4.34 37.86
CA ILE A 246 -23.32 -4.00 39.16
C ILE A 246 -24.59 -4.83 39.40
N ARG A 247 -25.40 -5.06 38.36
CA ARG A 247 -26.62 -5.88 38.47
C ARG A 247 -26.30 -7.36 38.71
N VAL A 248 -25.32 -7.92 38.00
CA VAL A 248 -24.83 -9.29 38.21
C VAL A 248 -24.17 -9.44 39.58
N ALA A 249 -23.39 -8.46 40.02
CA ALA A 249 -22.79 -8.44 41.35
C ALA A 249 -23.86 -8.47 42.45
N LYS A 250 -24.93 -7.66 42.33
CA LYS A 250 -26.06 -7.68 43.28
C LYS A 250 -26.81 -9.02 43.30
N ILE A 251 -26.98 -9.67 42.15
CA ILE A 251 -27.58 -11.00 42.06
C ILE A 251 -26.69 -12.03 42.76
N ASN A 252 -25.38 -11.98 42.51
CA ASN A 252 -24.41 -12.88 43.15
C ASN A 252 -24.31 -12.64 44.67
N GLU A 253 -24.37 -11.39 45.13
CA GLU A 253 -24.41 -11.04 46.55
C GLU A 253 -25.66 -11.60 47.24
N GLU A 254 -26.82 -11.50 46.59
CA GLU A 254 -28.08 -12.04 47.10
C GLU A 254 -28.07 -13.59 47.12
N VAL A 255 -27.48 -14.23 46.10
CA VAL A 255 -27.29 -15.69 46.08
C VAL A 255 -26.33 -16.14 47.19
N LEU A 256 -25.22 -15.42 47.38
CA LEU A 256 -24.24 -15.71 48.44
C LEU A 256 -24.87 -15.54 49.82
N ARG A 257 -25.63 -14.45 50.03
CA ARG A 257 -26.37 -14.19 51.27
C ARG A 257 -27.41 -15.29 51.56
N ARG A 258 -28.09 -15.82 50.55
CA ARG A 258 -29.03 -16.94 50.70
C ARG A 258 -28.31 -18.24 51.03
N ALA A 259 -27.15 -18.49 50.45
CA ALA A 259 -26.31 -19.65 50.78
C ALA A 259 -25.79 -19.57 52.22
N GLU A 260 -25.31 -18.40 52.67
CA GLU A 260 -24.91 -18.17 54.07
C GLU A 260 -26.08 -18.32 55.05
N LEU A 261 -27.29 -17.90 54.64
CA LEU A 261 -28.50 -18.11 55.47
C LEU A 261 -28.82 -19.60 55.60
N ALA A 262 -28.73 -20.37 54.50
CA ALA A 262 -28.96 -21.81 54.50
C ALA A 262 -27.96 -22.55 55.39
N GLU A 263 -26.68 -22.16 55.35
CA GLU A 263 -25.62 -22.69 56.22
C GLU A 263 -25.88 -22.37 57.70
N LYS A 264 -26.35 -21.16 58.02
CA LYS A 264 -26.76 -20.78 59.38
C LYS A 264 -27.97 -21.58 59.88
N PHE A 265 -28.93 -21.88 59.01
CA PHE A 265 -30.07 -22.74 59.35
C PHE A 265 -29.65 -24.19 59.58
N GLU A 266 -28.73 -24.72 58.78
CA GLU A 266 -28.15 -26.05 58.98
C GLU A 266 -27.37 -26.14 60.31
N THR A 267 -26.65 -25.07 60.66
CA THR A 267 -25.92 -24.96 61.94
C THR A 267 -26.88 -24.86 63.13
N ALA A 268 -27.98 -24.11 63.00
CA ALA A 268 -29.02 -24.01 64.02
C ALA A 268 -29.76 -25.35 64.22
N ASP A 269 -30.02 -26.10 63.14
CA ASP A 269 -30.63 -27.43 63.20
C ASP A 269 -29.70 -28.46 63.85
N ARG A 270 -28.39 -28.40 63.56
CA ARG A 270 -27.37 -29.21 64.26
C ARG A 270 -27.26 -28.85 65.75
N PHE A 271 -27.36 -27.57 66.10
CA PHE A 271 -27.38 -27.12 67.49
C PHE A 271 -28.66 -27.55 68.21
N HIS A 272 -29.81 -27.55 67.52
CA HIS A 272 -31.07 -28.05 68.06
C HIS A 272 -31.02 -29.56 68.34
N LYS A 273 -30.50 -30.35 67.38
CA LYS A 273 -30.26 -31.80 67.53
C LYS A 273 -29.24 -32.12 68.64
N PHE A 274 -28.24 -31.27 68.81
CA PHE A 274 -27.28 -31.36 69.91
C PHE A 274 -27.96 -31.13 71.27
N LEU A 275 -28.84 -30.14 71.40
CA LEU A 275 -29.62 -29.91 72.62
C LEU A 275 -30.61 -31.04 72.93
N GLU A 276 -31.22 -31.64 71.90
CA GLU A 276 -32.08 -32.83 72.06
C GLU A 276 -31.32 -34.05 72.59
N SER A 277 -30.02 -34.16 72.30
CA SER A 277 -29.17 -35.27 72.75
C SER A 277 -28.95 -35.30 74.28
N PHE A 278 -29.25 -34.21 75.00
CA PHE A 278 -29.20 -34.14 76.47
C PHE A 278 -30.49 -34.61 77.17
N GLY A 279 -31.44 -35.19 76.43
CA GLY A 279 -32.43 -36.11 77.00
C GLY A 279 -33.60 -35.49 77.77
N LYS A 280 -33.77 -34.17 77.80
CA LYS A 280 -35.01 -33.47 78.15
C LYS A 280 -34.89 -32.00 77.77
N ALA A 281 -35.62 -31.57 76.74
CA ALA A 281 -35.73 -30.15 76.39
C ALA A 281 -36.35 -29.36 77.55
N PRO A 282 -35.64 -28.43 78.23
CA PRO A 282 -36.33 -27.36 78.91
C PRO A 282 -36.81 -26.40 77.81
N LYS A 283 -38.10 -26.09 77.77
CA LYS A 283 -38.56 -25.01 76.92
C LYS A 283 -37.84 -23.75 77.38
N LEU A 284 -37.14 -23.08 76.47
CA LEU A 284 -36.40 -21.83 76.71
C LEU A 284 -37.27 -20.76 77.43
N VAL A 285 -38.59 -20.85 77.24
CA VAL A 285 -39.62 -20.02 77.90
C VAL A 285 -39.76 -20.32 79.41
N ASP A 286 -39.57 -21.56 79.86
CA ASP A 286 -39.64 -21.94 81.28
C ASP A 286 -38.39 -21.50 82.07
N LEU A 287 -37.24 -21.34 81.40
CA LEU A 287 -36.03 -20.78 82.02
C LEU A 287 -36.17 -19.27 82.24
N ILE A 288 -36.75 -18.56 81.28
CA ILE A 288 -36.98 -17.11 81.37
C ILE A 288 -38.06 -16.79 82.43
N SER A 289 -39.14 -17.58 82.51
CA SER A 289 -40.17 -17.39 83.56
C SER A 289 -39.73 -17.79 84.98
N LYS A 290 -38.66 -18.58 85.15
CA LYS A 290 -38.04 -18.85 86.46
C LYS A 290 -37.06 -17.76 86.87
N LEU A 291 -36.33 -17.17 85.91
CA LEU A 291 -35.39 -16.07 86.15
C LEU A 291 -36.08 -14.75 86.52
N GLU A 292 -37.37 -14.57 86.18
CA GLU A 292 -38.14 -13.38 86.56
C GLU A 292 -38.69 -13.38 88.00
N LYS A 293 -38.52 -14.46 88.78
CA LYS A 293 -39.26 -14.62 90.06
C LYS A 293 -38.47 -14.60 91.37
N ASN A 294 -37.15 -14.78 91.40
CA ASN A 294 -36.39 -14.63 92.63
C ASN A 294 -34.93 -14.24 92.34
N ASN A 295 -34.47 -13.17 92.98
CA ASN A 295 -33.19 -12.52 92.73
C ASN A 295 -32.03 -13.14 93.55
N GLU A 296 -32.31 -14.12 94.43
CA GLU A 296 -31.30 -14.75 95.30
C GLU A 296 -30.60 -15.96 94.64
N ASP A 297 -31.20 -16.60 93.63
CA ASP A 297 -30.58 -17.76 92.93
C ASP A 297 -29.55 -17.33 91.85
N VAL A 298 -29.44 -16.03 91.57
CA VAL A 298 -28.51 -15.49 90.56
C VAL A 298 -27.08 -15.41 91.10
N GLU A 299 -26.88 -15.14 92.39
CA GLU A 299 -25.54 -15.09 92.98
C GLU A 299 -24.90 -16.50 93.13
N GLU A 300 -25.71 -17.53 93.41
CA GLU A 300 -25.24 -18.93 93.44
C GLU A 300 -24.90 -19.44 92.03
N MET A 301 -25.67 -19.05 91.01
CA MET A 301 -25.34 -19.35 89.61
C MET A 301 -24.09 -18.61 89.11
N VAL A 302 -23.88 -17.35 89.49
CA VAL A 302 -22.66 -16.59 89.11
C VAL A 302 -21.41 -17.17 89.79
N SER A 303 -21.52 -17.65 91.03
CA SER A 303 -20.44 -18.39 91.71
C SER A 303 -20.13 -19.72 91.00
N THR A 304 -21.17 -20.47 90.60
CA THR A 304 -21.02 -21.74 89.86
C THR A 304 -20.51 -21.52 88.43
N PHE A 305 -20.80 -20.36 87.84
CA PHE A 305 -20.29 -19.97 86.51
C PHE A 305 -18.81 -19.60 86.57
N HIS A 306 -18.34 -18.91 87.61
CA HIS A 306 -16.92 -18.61 87.79
C HIS A 306 -16.07 -19.84 88.16
N GLU A 307 -16.62 -20.82 88.89
CA GLU A 307 -15.92 -22.10 89.11
C GLU A 307 -15.78 -22.91 87.81
N ASN A 308 -16.78 -22.86 86.92
CA ASN A 308 -16.75 -23.53 85.61
C ASN A 308 -16.06 -22.73 84.49
N GLU A 309 -15.77 -21.44 84.70
CA GLU A 309 -15.02 -20.60 83.75
C GLU A 309 -13.57 -21.09 83.60
N SER A 310 -13.01 -21.70 84.66
CA SER A 310 -11.69 -22.36 84.60
C SER A 310 -11.69 -23.62 83.71
N GLY A 311 -12.79 -24.38 83.69
CA GLY A 311 -13.01 -25.51 82.78
C GLY A 311 -13.30 -25.06 81.34
N LEU A 312 -14.05 -23.98 81.16
CA LEU A 312 -14.34 -23.36 79.86
C LEU A 312 -13.10 -22.73 79.22
N ILE A 313 -12.12 -22.26 80.00
CA ILE A 313 -10.84 -21.75 79.47
C ILE A 313 -9.93 -22.90 79.00
N GLU A 314 -9.95 -24.06 79.68
CA GLU A 314 -9.29 -25.29 79.18
C GLU A 314 -10.01 -25.87 77.95
N GLU A 315 -11.34 -25.84 77.90
CA GLU A 315 -12.12 -26.28 76.73
C GLU A 315 -12.04 -25.32 75.54
N GLN A 316 -11.99 -24.00 75.76
CA GLN A 316 -11.75 -23.03 74.68
C GLN A 316 -10.31 -23.13 74.14
N SER A 317 -9.36 -23.51 74.98
CA SER A 317 -8.00 -23.83 74.54
C SER A 317 -7.96 -25.12 73.72
N SER A 318 -8.74 -26.14 74.10
CA SER A 318 -8.96 -27.38 73.33
C SER A 318 -9.62 -27.09 71.98
N TYR A 319 -10.66 -26.25 71.94
CA TYR A 319 -11.33 -25.84 70.70
C TYR A 319 -10.45 -24.97 69.80
N LEU A 320 -9.58 -24.12 70.37
CA LEU A 320 -8.61 -23.36 69.59
C LEU A 320 -7.52 -24.29 69.03
N PHE A 321 -7.13 -25.33 69.75
CA PHE A 321 -6.21 -26.38 69.27
C PHE A 321 -6.85 -27.31 68.24
N GLU A 322 -8.13 -27.67 68.37
CA GLU A 322 -8.90 -28.38 67.35
C GLU A 322 -9.14 -27.52 66.11
N TYR A 323 -9.44 -26.23 66.26
CA TYR A 323 -9.58 -25.29 65.15
C TYR A 323 -8.24 -25.03 64.43
N ILE A 324 -7.11 -25.03 65.16
CA ILE A 324 -5.76 -24.95 64.60
C ILE A 324 -5.36 -26.28 63.92
N ASN A 325 -5.75 -27.43 64.47
CA ASN A 325 -5.55 -28.76 63.85
C ASN A 325 -6.45 -28.95 62.61
N GLU A 326 -7.70 -28.50 62.63
CA GLU A 326 -8.58 -28.46 61.45
C GLU A 326 -8.03 -27.49 60.40
N LYS A 327 -7.46 -26.34 60.80
CA LYS A 327 -6.72 -25.47 59.87
C LYS A 327 -5.49 -26.15 59.27
N GLN A 328 -4.79 -27.00 60.04
CA GLN A 328 -3.68 -27.82 59.55
C GLN A 328 -4.14 -28.96 58.63
N GLU A 329 -5.36 -29.48 58.79
CA GLU A 329 -5.97 -30.44 57.84
C GLU A 329 -6.57 -29.76 56.59
N ILE A 330 -7.00 -28.51 56.70
CA ILE A 330 -7.57 -27.73 55.58
C ILE A 330 -6.47 -27.06 54.74
N GLN A 331 -5.31 -26.71 55.32
CA GLN A 331 -4.20 -26.10 54.58
C GLN A 331 -3.72 -26.93 53.37
N PRO A 332 -3.55 -28.26 53.48
CA PRO A 332 -3.24 -29.12 52.35
C PRO A 332 -4.33 -29.05 51.26
N LYS A 333 -5.61 -28.94 51.66
CA LYS A 333 -6.73 -28.81 50.71
C LYS A 333 -6.71 -27.45 50.00
N ILE A 334 -6.34 -26.38 50.70
CA ILE A 334 -6.14 -25.04 50.10
C ILE A 334 -4.96 -25.05 49.13
N GLN A 335 -3.83 -25.67 49.49
CA GLN A 335 -2.69 -25.83 48.56
C GLN A 335 -3.09 -26.62 47.31
N VAL A 336 -3.86 -27.70 47.45
CA VAL A 336 -4.39 -28.45 46.31
C VAL A 336 -5.29 -27.57 45.44
N ILE A 337 -6.15 -26.72 46.04
CA ILE A 337 -7.00 -25.79 45.28
C ILE A 337 -6.16 -24.72 44.56
N GLU A 338 -5.12 -24.17 45.20
CA GLU A 338 -4.21 -23.20 44.57
C GLU A 338 -3.39 -23.83 43.43
N GLU A 339 -2.93 -25.08 43.59
CA GLU A 339 -2.24 -25.83 42.54
C GLU A 339 -3.18 -26.16 41.38
N VAL A 340 -4.42 -26.55 41.67
CA VAL A 340 -5.46 -26.76 40.65
C VAL A 340 -5.80 -25.44 39.94
N SER A 341 -5.91 -24.33 40.65
CA SER A 341 -6.15 -23.01 40.06
C SER A 341 -5.01 -22.60 39.13
N LYS A 342 -3.75 -22.69 39.59
CA LYS A 342 -2.57 -22.38 38.77
C LYS A 342 -2.48 -23.28 37.53
N ARG A 343 -2.84 -24.55 37.68
CA ARG A 343 -2.89 -25.50 36.56
C ARG A 343 -3.98 -25.12 35.56
N ILE A 344 -5.18 -24.77 36.02
CA ILE A 344 -6.28 -24.30 35.17
C ILE A 344 -5.86 -23.02 34.44
N ASP A 345 -5.28 -22.05 35.14
CA ASP A 345 -4.81 -20.81 34.53
C ASP A 345 -3.76 -21.07 33.44
N SER A 346 -2.79 -21.95 33.71
CA SER A 346 -1.77 -22.35 32.73
C SER A 346 -2.36 -23.11 31.53
N GLU A 347 -3.30 -24.02 31.76
CA GLU A 347 -4.00 -24.75 30.69
C GLU A 347 -4.87 -23.79 29.84
N LEU A 348 -5.49 -22.79 30.48
CA LEU A 348 -6.29 -21.75 29.80
C LEU A 348 -5.40 -20.82 28.96
N GLU A 349 -4.28 -20.35 29.52
CA GLU A 349 -3.29 -19.54 28.79
C GLU A 349 -2.75 -20.29 27.57
N GLN A 350 -2.40 -21.56 27.72
CA GLN A 350 -1.93 -22.40 26.61
C GLN A 350 -3.02 -22.61 25.56
N ALA A 351 -4.28 -22.82 25.97
CA ALA A 351 -5.40 -22.96 25.05
C ALA A 351 -5.66 -21.67 24.26
N VAL A 352 -5.58 -20.50 24.92
CA VAL A 352 -5.72 -19.19 24.26
C VAL A 352 -4.58 -18.95 23.28
N LEU A 353 -3.32 -19.23 23.66
CA LEU A 353 -2.17 -19.12 22.77
C LEU A 353 -2.31 -20.01 21.53
N ASN A 354 -2.72 -21.26 21.71
CA ASN A 354 -2.94 -22.21 20.61
C ASN A 354 -4.04 -21.72 19.65
N GLU A 355 -5.16 -21.20 20.16
CA GLU A 355 -6.24 -20.70 19.30
C GLU A 355 -5.85 -19.39 18.59
N LEU A 356 -5.00 -18.57 19.22
CA LEU A 356 -4.48 -17.33 18.62
C LEU A 356 -3.48 -17.63 17.49
N GLU A 357 -2.59 -18.62 17.67
CA GLU A 357 -1.70 -19.12 16.61
C GLU A 357 -2.47 -19.74 15.44
N LYS A 358 -3.52 -20.52 15.75
CA LYS A 358 -4.41 -21.11 14.74
C LYS A 358 -5.15 -20.03 13.95
N SER A 359 -5.73 -19.04 14.63
CA SER A 359 -6.40 -17.89 13.99
C SER A 359 -5.44 -17.09 13.11
N LYS A 360 -4.20 -16.84 13.57
CA LYS A 360 -3.16 -16.21 12.77
C LYS A 360 -2.81 -17.03 11.52
N THR A 361 -2.64 -18.34 11.67
CA THR A 361 -2.34 -19.26 10.56
C THR A 361 -3.49 -19.33 9.55
N GLU A 362 -4.74 -19.35 10.01
CA GLU A 362 -5.93 -19.33 9.15
C GLU A 362 -6.05 -18.01 8.38
N LYS A 363 -5.79 -16.88 9.04
CA LYS A 363 -5.75 -15.56 8.41
C LYS A 363 -4.65 -15.47 7.36
N GLU A 364 -3.44 -15.96 7.65
CA GLU A 364 -2.33 -16.03 6.69
C GLU A 364 -2.67 -16.92 5.49
N LYS A 365 -3.26 -18.10 5.72
CA LYS A 365 -3.74 -18.99 4.64
C LYS A 365 -4.83 -18.34 3.78
N HIS A 366 -5.76 -17.62 4.40
CA HIS A 366 -6.81 -16.91 3.67
C HIS A 366 -6.23 -15.78 2.82
N GLN A 367 -5.37 -14.94 3.39
CA GLN A 367 -4.66 -13.88 2.67
C GLN A 367 -3.82 -14.44 1.53
N GLN A 368 -3.10 -15.54 1.75
CA GLN A 368 -2.32 -16.22 0.71
C GLN A 368 -3.23 -16.69 -0.43
N LYS A 369 -4.36 -17.34 -0.14
CA LYS A 369 -5.35 -17.76 -1.17
C LYS A 369 -5.92 -16.57 -1.95
N GLU A 370 -6.21 -15.45 -1.29
CA GLU A 370 -6.68 -14.25 -1.98
C GLU A 370 -5.60 -13.65 -2.88
N ARG A 371 -4.33 -13.64 -2.44
CA ARG A 371 -3.18 -13.22 -3.24
C ARG A 371 -3.00 -14.13 -4.47
N GLU A 372 -3.00 -15.45 -4.28
CA GLU A 372 -2.90 -16.44 -5.35
C GLU A 372 -4.06 -16.30 -6.35
N LYS A 373 -5.28 -16.07 -5.86
CA LYS A 373 -6.44 -15.79 -6.71
C LYS A 373 -6.25 -14.51 -7.54
N ARG A 374 -5.69 -13.47 -6.93
CA ARG A 374 -5.56 -12.14 -7.52
C ARG A 374 -4.40 -12.02 -8.51
N PHE A 375 -3.23 -12.55 -8.17
CA PHE A 375 -1.99 -12.40 -8.95
C PHE A 375 -1.58 -13.67 -9.69
N GLY A 376 -2.09 -14.83 -9.24
CA GLY A 376 -1.73 -16.14 -9.78
C GLY A 376 -0.47 -16.74 -9.14
N ASP A 377 -0.37 -18.07 -9.24
CA ASP A 377 0.80 -18.83 -8.78
C ASP A 377 1.95 -18.78 -9.80
N VAL A 378 1.62 -18.50 -11.05
CA VAL A 378 2.57 -18.41 -12.16
C VAL A 378 2.15 -17.26 -13.06
N LEU A 379 3.06 -16.31 -13.28
CA LEU A 379 2.85 -15.13 -14.12
C LEU A 379 2.93 -15.50 -15.62
N TYR A 380 3.66 -16.56 -15.99
CA TYR A 380 3.75 -17.12 -17.34
C TYR A 380 3.79 -18.64 -17.38
N THR A 381 2.94 -19.24 -18.21
CA THR A 381 3.05 -20.64 -18.60
C THR A 381 4.01 -20.81 -19.78
N ASP A 382 4.49 -22.03 -20.02
CA ASP A 382 5.25 -22.34 -21.25
C ASP A 382 4.41 -22.04 -22.51
N GLU A 383 3.08 -22.21 -22.44
CA GLU A 383 2.18 -21.84 -23.54
C GLU A 383 2.18 -20.33 -23.79
N ASP A 384 2.23 -19.50 -22.75
CA ASP A 384 2.35 -18.05 -22.90
C ASP A 384 3.67 -17.68 -23.60
N ILE A 385 4.79 -18.24 -23.16
CA ILE A 385 6.10 -18.03 -23.80
C ILE A 385 6.06 -18.47 -25.26
N MET A 386 5.42 -19.60 -25.55
CA MET A 386 5.24 -20.11 -26.90
C MET A 386 4.38 -19.19 -27.78
N ASN A 387 3.33 -18.58 -27.22
CA ASN A 387 2.46 -17.65 -27.93
C ASN A 387 3.14 -16.31 -28.26
N TYR A 388 4.05 -15.85 -27.39
CA TYR A 388 4.86 -14.66 -27.62
C TYR A 388 6.12 -14.94 -28.43
N GLY A 389 6.61 -16.18 -28.42
CA GLY A 389 7.91 -16.56 -28.96
C GLY A 389 9.10 -16.11 -28.12
N ASN A 390 8.85 -15.59 -26.92
CA ASN A 390 9.84 -15.16 -25.92
C ASN A 390 9.09 -14.94 -24.58
N ILE A 391 9.81 -14.75 -23.48
CA ILE A 391 9.26 -14.25 -22.23
C ILE A 391 8.77 -12.80 -22.45
N PRO A 392 7.49 -12.46 -22.17
CA PRO A 392 6.94 -11.15 -22.49
C PRO A 392 7.71 -9.98 -21.86
N GLY A 393 8.17 -10.15 -20.62
CA GLY A 393 8.98 -9.13 -19.98
C GLY A 393 10.37 -8.95 -20.61
N ASN A 394 10.96 -9.98 -21.23
CA ASN A 394 12.20 -9.78 -22.01
C ASN A 394 11.93 -8.89 -23.22
N ILE A 395 10.80 -9.09 -23.91
CA ILE A 395 10.38 -8.24 -25.04
C ILE A 395 10.14 -6.81 -24.58
N ALA A 396 9.45 -6.62 -23.45
CA ALA A 396 9.20 -5.30 -22.86
C ALA A 396 10.53 -4.57 -22.57
N ASN A 397 11.53 -5.27 -22.02
CA ASN A 397 12.89 -4.75 -21.77
C ASN A 397 13.77 -4.68 -23.03
N GLY A 398 13.20 -4.36 -24.20
CA GLY A 398 13.92 -4.20 -25.46
C GLY A 398 14.17 -5.50 -26.24
N GLY A 399 14.01 -6.67 -25.63
CA GLY A 399 14.06 -7.97 -26.31
C GLY A 399 15.44 -8.36 -26.84
N ASN A 400 16.54 -7.91 -26.24
CA ASN A 400 17.89 -8.37 -26.62
C ASN A 400 18.21 -9.79 -26.15
N CYS A 401 17.31 -10.41 -25.39
CA CYS A 401 17.39 -11.80 -24.96
C CYS A 401 16.08 -12.52 -25.29
N CYS A 402 16.18 -13.70 -25.91
CA CYS A 402 15.06 -14.57 -26.20
C CYS A 402 15.24 -15.94 -25.55
N ASP A 403 14.35 -16.30 -24.64
CA ASP A 403 14.26 -17.65 -24.07
C ASP A 403 13.11 -18.39 -24.79
N TYR A 404 13.45 -19.45 -25.53
CA TYR A 404 12.47 -20.24 -26.27
C TYR A 404 12.85 -21.72 -26.33
N ARG A 405 12.04 -22.57 -25.71
CA ARG A 405 12.22 -24.03 -25.64
C ARG A 405 13.58 -24.42 -25.06
N ASP A 406 14.44 -25.06 -25.84
CA ASP A 406 15.78 -25.54 -25.48
C ASP A 406 16.89 -24.56 -25.89
N ARG A 407 16.54 -23.37 -26.39
CA ARG A 407 17.49 -22.37 -26.90
C ARG A 407 17.34 -21.03 -26.22
N VAL A 408 18.46 -20.32 -26.14
CA VAL A 408 18.50 -18.93 -25.68
C VAL A 408 19.28 -18.12 -26.70
N TYR A 409 18.76 -16.97 -27.11
CA TYR A 409 19.41 -16.07 -28.04
C TYR A 409 19.71 -14.76 -27.34
N ILE A 410 20.96 -14.29 -27.37
CA ILE A 410 21.36 -13.02 -26.75
C ILE A 410 22.10 -12.16 -27.75
N GLY A 411 21.67 -10.91 -27.90
CA GLY A 411 22.36 -9.89 -28.70
C GLY A 411 23.48 -9.20 -27.92
N PHE A 412 24.70 -9.19 -28.48
CA PHE A 412 25.89 -8.52 -27.92
C PHE A 412 26.38 -7.36 -28.80
N LYS A 413 27.24 -6.49 -28.26
CA LYS A 413 27.68 -5.16 -28.77
C LYS A 413 27.96 -5.00 -30.28
N LYS A 414 28.35 -6.03 -31.04
CA LYS A 414 28.86 -5.86 -32.43
C LYS A 414 27.91 -6.24 -33.56
N GLY A 415 26.60 -6.24 -33.31
CA GLY A 415 25.65 -6.85 -34.24
C GLY A 415 25.83 -8.38 -34.28
N THR A 416 26.43 -8.90 -33.20
CA THR A 416 26.57 -10.32 -32.91
C THR A 416 25.38 -10.73 -32.07
N MET A 417 24.78 -11.86 -32.42
CA MET A 417 23.81 -12.55 -31.59
C MET A 417 24.32 -13.97 -31.42
N THR A 418 24.22 -14.50 -30.22
CA THR A 418 24.70 -15.83 -29.89
C THR A 418 23.53 -16.68 -29.43
N GLU A 419 23.41 -17.86 -30.03
CA GLU A 419 22.53 -18.93 -29.62
C GLU A 419 23.25 -19.82 -28.61
N TYR A 420 22.60 -20.08 -27.49
CA TYR A 420 23.04 -20.97 -26.43
C TYR A 420 22.06 -22.12 -26.26
N ASN A 421 22.56 -23.27 -25.82
CA ASN A 421 21.72 -24.36 -25.35
C ASN A 421 21.18 -23.99 -23.94
N LYS A 422 19.86 -23.98 -23.78
CA LYS A 422 19.19 -23.58 -22.53
C LYS A 422 19.40 -24.56 -21.38
N ASN A 423 19.86 -25.79 -21.64
CA ASN A 423 20.14 -26.78 -20.60
C ASN A 423 21.62 -26.81 -20.19
N THR A 424 22.55 -26.59 -21.13
CA THR A 424 24.00 -26.66 -20.84
C THR A 424 24.66 -25.29 -20.69
N GLY A 425 24.03 -24.22 -21.16
CA GLY A 425 24.60 -22.87 -21.21
C GLY A 425 25.70 -22.72 -22.26
N GLU A 426 26.00 -23.77 -23.03
CA GLU A 426 27.05 -23.76 -24.04
C GLU A 426 26.64 -22.94 -25.26
N ASN A 427 27.62 -22.26 -25.87
CA ASN A 427 27.47 -21.59 -27.15
C ASN A 427 27.23 -22.65 -28.24
N VAL A 428 26.15 -22.47 -28.99
CA VAL A 428 25.74 -23.34 -30.09
C VAL A 428 26.15 -22.71 -31.41
N LYS A 429 25.84 -21.42 -31.59
CA LYS A 429 26.02 -20.72 -32.85
C LYS A 429 26.09 -19.21 -32.66
N GLU A 430 26.91 -18.56 -33.47
CA GLU A 430 26.98 -17.10 -33.56
C GLU A 430 26.43 -16.59 -34.89
N TYR A 431 25.79 -15.43 -34.83
CA TYR A 431 25.16 -14.73 -35.93
C TYR A 431 25.72 -13.32 -36.00
N THR A 432 26.29 -12.92 -37.12
CA THR A 432 26.91 -11.58 -37.31
C THR A 432 26.10 -10.73 -38.29
N GLY A 433 26.05 -9.41 -38.06
CA GLY A 433 25.39 -8.45 -38.95
C GLY A 433 23.89 -8.30 -38.71
N TYR A 434 23.40 -8.78 -37.56
CA TYR A 434 22.00 -8.73 -37.19
C TYR A 434 21.74 -7.64 -36.15
N ASN A 435 20.57 -7.01 -36.24
CA ASN A 435 20.09 -6.12 -35.20
C ASN A 435 19.47 -6.96 -34.07
N LYS A 436 19.56 -6.45 -32.84
CA LYS A 436 19.47 -7.24 -31.60
C LYS A 436 18.16 -7.08 -30.87
N GLU A 437 17.30 -6.17 -31.31
CA GLU A 437 16.13 -5.79 -30.55
C GLU A 437 14.94 -6.70 -30.87
N LYS A 438 14.08 -6.91 -29.87
CA LYS A 438 12.81 -7.65 -29.98
C LYS A 438 12.97 -9.09 -30.52
N LEU A 439 14.06 -9.77 -30.14
CA LEU A 439 14.30 -11.18 -30.49
C LEU A 439 13.12 -12.04 -30.07
N THR A 440 12.63 -12.83 -31.02
CA THR A 440 11.46 -13.70 -30.84
C THR A 440 11.61 -14.94 -31.72
N VAL A 441 11.28 -16.12 -31.22
CA VAL A 441 11.28 -17.36 -32.01
C VAL A 441 9.86 -17.90 -32.14
N MET A 442 9.42 -18.17 -33.36
CA MET A 442 8.10 -18.76 -33.61
C MET A 442 8.20 -19.77 -34.74
N LYS A 443 7.62 -20.97 -34.56
CA LYS A 443 7.69 -22.07 -35.55
C LYS A 443 9.12 -22.40 -36.02
N GLY A 444 10.10 -22.33 -35.13
CA GLY A 444 11.50 -22.59 -35.45
C GLY A 444 12.18 -21.52 -36.32
N LYS A 445 11.50 -20.40 -36.58
CA LYS A 445 12.07 -19.22 -37.24
C LYS A 445 12.41 -18.19 -36.17
N LEU A 446 13.60 -17.63 -36.23
CA LEU A 446 14.01 -16.48 -35.42
C LEU A 446 13.61 -15.20 -36.14
N PHE A 447 13.02 -14.29 -35.37
CA PHE A 447 12.58 -12.97 -35.78
C PHE A 447 13.24 -11.92 -34.90
N TYR A 448 13.58 -10.78 -35.49
CA TYR A 448 14.26 -9.68 -34.82
C TYR A 448 13.90 -8.35 -35.49
N GLY A 449 13.83 -7.28 -34.69
CA GLY A 449 13.59 -5.93 -35.19
C GLY A 449 14.88 -5.28 -35.68
N HIS A 450 14.86 -4.60 -36.83
CA HIS A 450 15.99 -3.80 -37.29
C HIS A 450 15.79 -2.31 -36.98
N GLY A 451 15.81 -1.96 -35.69
CA GLY A 451 15.56 -0.61 -35.19
C GLY A 451 14.14 -0.15 -35.52
N PHE A 452 13.89 1.15 -35.47
CA PHE A 452 12.55 1.73 -35.65
C PHE A 452 11.95 1.55 -37.06
N ASP A 453 12.74 1.15 -38.07
CA ASP A 453 12.33 1.36 -39.46
C ASP A 453 11.99 0.11 -40.29
N LYS A 454 12.51 -1.11 -40.01
CA LYS A 454 12.29 -2.28 -40.91
C LYS A 454 12.27 -3.63 -40.20
N TYR A 455 11.34 -4.50 -40.59
CA TYR A 455 11.35 -5.92 -40.28
C TYR A 455 11.88 -6.71 -41.47
N TYR A 456 12.68 -7.74 -41.20
CA TYR A 456 13.08 -8.73 -42.20
C TYR A 456 12.45 -10.07 -41.79
N SER A 457 11.34 -10.42 -42.43
CA SER A 457 10.97 -11.83 -42.57
C SER A 457 11.57 -12.34 -43.87
N ASN A 458 11.77 -13.66 -44.00
CA ASN A 458 12.09 -14.27 -45.29
C ASN A 458 10.97 -14.10 -46.36
N ALA A 459 9.90 -13.33 -46.08
CA ALA A 459 8.71 -13.17 -46.94
C ALA A 459 8.62 -11.83 -47.70
N GLY A 460 9.69 -11.03 -47.80
CA GLY A 460 9.86 -10.13 -48.96
C GLY A 460 9.07 -8.82 -49.04
N GLY A 461 8.53 -8.27 -47.94
CA GLY A 461 7.91 -6.94 -47.92
C GLY A 461 8.84 -5.84 -47.36
N LYS A 462 9.02 -4.72 -48.07
CA LYS A 462 9.65 -3.49 -47.54
C LYS A 462 8.56 -2.51 -47.10
N GLY A 463 8.50 -2.17 -45.82
CA GLY A 463 7.64 -1.10 -45.27
C GLY A 463 8.26 -0.49 -44.01
N LEU A 464 7.90 0.76 -43.70
CA LEU A 464 8.33 1.50 -42.50
C LEU A 464 7.42 1.14 -41.32
N TRP A 465 7.75 0.06 -40.61
CA TRP A 465 6.92 -0.46 -39.52
C TRP A 465 7.54 -0.15 -38.16
N HIS A 466 6.88 0.69 -37.37
CA HIS A 466 7.33 0.98 -36.01
C HIS A 466 6.69 0.02 -35.01
N SER A 467 7.48 -0.39 -34.03
CA SER A 467 7.10 -1.22 -32.87
C SER A 467 6.33 -2.48 -33.21
N GLN A 468 7.05 -3.58 -33.14
CA GLN A 468 6.61 -4.86 -33.66
C GLN A 468 6.58 -5.87 -32.52
N MET A 469 5.51 -6.64 -32.44
CA MET A 469 5.45 -7.79 -31.54
C MET A 469 4.78 -8.98 -32.23
N ILE A 470 5.34 -10.17 -32.03
CA ILE A 470 4.70 -11.40 -32.45
C ILE A 470 3.80 -11.89 -31.32
N TYR A 471 2.58 -12.27 -31.67
CA TYR A 471 1.68 -12.97 -30.77
C TYR A 471 0.81 -13.96 -31.56
N LYS A 472 0.73 -15.22 -31.11
CA LYS A 472 -0.05 -16.29 -31.77
C LYS A 472 0.11 -16.30 -33.29
N GLU A 473 1.36 -16.43 -33.75
CA GLU A 473 1.71 -16.53 -35.18
C GLU A 473 1.37 -15.31 -36.06
N ASN A 474 1.05 -14.18 -35.44
CA ASN A 474 0.81 -12.92 -36.12
C ASN A 474 1.85 -11.88 -35.69
N LEU A 475 2.31 -11.08 -36.64
CA LEU A 475 3.10 -9.87 -36.39
C LEU A 475 2.15 -8.69 -36.25
N TYR A 476 2.16 -8.03 -35.09
CA TYR A 476 1.43 -6.79 -34.82
C TYR A 476 2.36 -5.60 -34.90
N PHE A 477 1.94 -4.51 -35.54
CA PHE A 477 2.77 -3.34 -35.78
C PHE A 477 1.96 -2.05 -35.98
N VAL A 478 2.63 -0.90 -35.83
CA VAL A 478 2.04 0.41 -36.18
C VAL A 478 2.36 0.77 -37.62
N ASN A 479 1.34 1.22 -38.36
CA ASN A 479 1.50 1.85 -39.66
C ASN A 479 1.50 3.38 -39.51
N LYS A 480 2.68 4.00 -39.66
CA LYS A 480 2.83 5.46 -39.57
C LYS A 480 2.18 6.22 -40.72
N GLU A 481 2.16 5.63 -41.91
CA GLU A 481 1.58 6.26 -43.10
C GLU A 481 0.05 6.36 -42.99
N ASP A 482 -0.55 5.57 -42.11
CA ASP A 482 -1.98 5.52 -41.82
C ASP A 482 -2.31 6.06 -40.42
N GLY A 483 -1.62 7.12 -40.00
CA GLY A 483 -1.93 7.85 -38.77
C GLY A 483 -1.76 7.01 -37.50
N ASP A 484 -0.67 6.23 -37.43
CA ASP A 484 -0.27 5.43 -36.27
C ASP A 484 -1.33 4.37 -35.84
N ARG A 485 -2.05 3.81 -36.82
CA ARG A 485 -3.00 2.71 -36.62
C ARG A 485 -2.31 1.37 -36.45
N ILE A 486 -2.97 0.44 -35.76
CA ILE A 486 -2.44 -0.89 -35.46
C ILE A 486 -2.89 -1.89 -36.51
N TYR A 487 -1.92 -2.58 -37.09
CA TYR A 487 -2.08 -3.61 -38.09
C TYR A 487 -1.54 -4.94 -37.58
N TYR A 488 -2.00 -6.02 -38.20
CA TYR A 488 -1.40 -7.34 -38.04
C TYR A 488 -1.31 -8.08 -39.37
N SER A 489 -0.36 -9.01 -39.46
CA SER A 489 -0.22 -9.93 -40.59
C SER A 489 0.27 -11.29 -40.09
N SER A 490 -0.07 -12.36 -40.81
CA SER A 490 0.49 -13.68 -40.52
C SER A 490 2.00 -13.69 -40.77
N LEU A 491 2.75 -14.49 -40.02
CA LEU A 491 4.20 -14.60 -40.18
C LEU A 491 4.64 -15.16 -41.54
N GLU A 492 3.71 -15.70 -42.33
CA GLU A 492 3.96 -16.17 -43.69
C GLU A 492 3.82 -15.06 -44.75
N GLY A 493 3.50 -13.81 -44.34
CA GLY A 493 3.54 -12.64 -45.22
C GLY A 493 2.23 -12.31 -45.93
N GLU A 494 1.08 -12.59 -45.30
CA GLU A 494 -0.22 -12.12 -45.82
C GLU A 494 -0.29 -10.58 -45.87
N ASN A 495 -1.22 -10.06 -46.68
CA ASN A 495 -1.50 -8.62 -46.71
C ASN A 495 -1.88 -8.14 -45.29
N PRO A 496 -1.22 -7.10 -44.77
CA PRO A 496 -1.58 -6.47 -43.51
C PRO A 496 -3.07 -6.14 -43.41
N LYS A 497 -3.66 -6.43 -42.25
CA LYS A 497 -5.03 -6.06 -41.92
C LYS A 497 -5.00 -5.11 -40.75
N GLU A 498 -5.79 -4.05 -40.83
CA GLU A 498 -6.03 -3.19 -39.67
C GLU A 498 -6.72 -4.03 -38.58
N LEU A 499 -6.23 -3.94 -37.34
CA LEU A 499 -6.76 -4.75 -36.24
C LEU A 499 -8.18 -4.31 -35.84
N CYS A 500 -8.44 -3.00 -35.86
CA CYS A 500 -9.65 -2.39 -35.35
C CYS A 500 -9.80 -0.96 -35.90
N ASN A 501 -10.79 -0.74 -36.77
CA ASN A 501 -10.95 0.53 -37.49
C ASN A 501 -11.37 1.74 -36.62
N ASN A 502 -11.96 1.47 -35.46
CA ASN A 502 -12.35 2.47 -34.47
C ASN A 502 -11.39 2.56 -33.28
N ALA A 503 -10.27 1.83 -33.31
CA ALA A 503 -9.22 2.00 -32.32
C ALA A 503 -8.54 3.36 -32.50
N LEU A 504 -8.21 3.98 -31.37
CA LEU A 504 -7.46 5.24 -31.38
C LEU A 504 -6.00 4.98 -31.80
N PRO A 505 -5.38 5.91 -32.54
CA PRO A 505 -3.96 5.85 -32.88
C PRO A 505 -3.06 5.60 -31.68
N VAL A 506 -1.93 4.95 -31.92
CA VAL A 506 -0.89 4.74 -30.91
C VAL A 506 -0.16 6.04 -30.64
N ASP A 507 0.15 6.30 -29.37
CA ASP A 507 0.90 7.48 -28.98
C ASP A 507 2.41 7.27 -29.16
N LEU A 508 2.98 7.95 -30.16
CA LEU A 508 4.41 7.89 -30.49
C LEU A 508 5.25 9.04 -29.92
N GLU A 509 4.68 10.00 -29.18
CA GLU A 509 5.32 11.30 -28.89
C GLU A 509 6.67 11.19 -28.13
N TYR A 510 6.95 10.07 -27.45
CA TYR A 510 8.09 9.98 -26.52
C TYR A 510 9.30 9.18 -26.99
N GLY A 511 9.39 8.79 -28.27
CA GLY A 511 10.52 7.97 -28.77
C GLY A 511 10.72 6.65 -28.02
N SER A 512 9.80 6.31 -27.11
CA SER A 512 9.75 5.07 -26.38
C SER A 512 9.24 4.01 -27.33
N THR A 513 9.94 2.89 -27.38
CA THR A 513 9.45 1.65 -27.98
C THR A 513 8.00 1.45 -27.58
N ILE A 514 7.08 1.37 -28.53
CA ILE A 514 5.70 1.06 -28.19
C ILE A 514 5.72 -0.37 -27.67
N GLU A 515 5.16 -0.54 -26.50
CA GLU A 515 4.97 -1.84 -25.89
C GLU A 515 3.51 -2.19 -26.05
N TYR A 516 3.26 -3.18 -26.90
CA TYR A 516 2.03 -3.93 -26.76
C TYR A 516 2.17 -4.86 -25.57
N ALA A 517 1.05 -5.28 -25.02
CA ALA A 517 1.02 -6.44 -24.15
C ALA A 517 -0.23 -7.25 -24.47
N PHE A 518 -0.13 -8.56 -24.46
CA PHE A 518 -1.21 -9.47 -24.86
C PHE A 518 -1.66 -10.35 -23.70
N SER A 519 -2.97 -10.44 -23.51
CA SER A 519 -3.60 -11.59 -22.87
C SER A 519 -4.16 -12.52 -23.94
N SER A 520 -4.76 -13.63 -23.54
CA SER A 520 -5.38 -14.59 -24.47
C SER A 520 -6.41 -13.98 -25.41
N GLU A 521 -7.05 -12.87 -25.01
CA GLU A 521 -8.15 -12.22 -25.73
C GLU A 521 -7.95 -10.73 -26.01
N TRP A 522 -7.02 -10.06 -25.32
CA TRP A 522 -6.86 -8.61 -25.39
C TRP A 522 -5.44 -8.21 -25.73
N MET A 523 -5.29 -7.19 -26.57
CA MET A 523 -4.06 -6.43 -26.75
C MET A 523 -4.19 -5.11 -26.01
N TYR A 524 -3.19 -4.74 -25.23
CA TYR A 524 -3.09 -3.50 -24.45
C TYR A 524 -2.04 -2.58 -25.07
N TYR A 525 -2.30 -1.27 -25.07
CA TYR A 525 -1.39 -0.27 -25.62
C TYR A 525 -1.71 1.14 -25.10
N ASN A 526 -0.77 2.07 -25.27
CA ASN A 526 -1.01 3.50 -25.05
C ASN A 526 -1.53 4.14 -26.35
N SER A 527 -2.76 4.63 -26.32
CA SER A 527 -3.33 5.44 -27.40
C SER A 527 -3.08 6.93 -27.15
N ILE A 528 -3.32 7.76 -28.16
CA ILE A 528 -3.24 9.22 -28.07
C ILE A 528 -4.16 9.84 -26.99
N GLU A 529 -5.22 9.13 -26.56
CA GLU A 529 -6.16 9.58 -25.50
C GLU A 529 -5.94 8.86 -24.15
N GLY A 530 -4.90 8.03 -24.04
CA GLY A 530 -4.58 7.29 -22.82
C GLY A 530 -4.51 5.77 -23.00
N PHE A 531 -4.62 5.03 -21.90
CA PHE A 531 -4.42 3.58 -21.92
C PHE A 531 -5.64 2.84 -22.43
N ALA A 532 -5.46 1.96 -23.41
CA ALA A 532 -6.53 1.29 -24.13
C ALA A 532 -6.25 -0.21 -24.35
N ARG A 533 -7.29 -0.92 -24.78
CA ARG A 533 -7.19 -2.32 -25.22
C ARG A 533 -8.09 -2.62 -26.41
N ILE A 534 -7.72 -3.65 -27.18
CA ILE A 534 -8.48 -4.18 -28.31
C ILE A 534 -8.68 -5.67 -28.11
N ASN A 535 -9.93 -6.14 -28.23
CA ASN A 535 -10.20 -7.58 -28.21
C ASN A 535 -9.75 -8.21 -29.53
N LEU A 536 -8.88 -9.21 -29.46
CA LEU A 536 -8.27 -9.85 -30.64
C LEU A 536 -9.26 -10.65 -31.50
N LYS A 537 -10.39 -11.10 -30.92
CA LYS A 537 -11.41 -11.90 -31.63
C LYS A 537 -12.54 -11.04 -32.20
N SER A 538 -13.03 -10.09 -31.41
CA SER A 538 -14.18 -9.25 -31.79
C SER A 538 -13.79 -7.90 -32.37
N SER A 539 -12.50 -7.56 -32.38
CA SER A 539 -11.99 -6.23 -32.73
C SER A 539 -12.66 -5.11 -31.93
N LYS A 540 -13.16 -5.41 -30.72
CA LYS A 540 -13.76 -4.40 -29.84
C LYS A 540 -12.68 -3.56 -29.19
N PHE A 541 -12.70 -2.25 -29.44
CA PHE A 541 -11.86 -1.26 -28.76
C PHE A 541 -12.47 -0.80 -27.43
N GLU A 542 -11.63 -0.63 -26.42
CA GLU A 542 -11.99 -0.07 -25.11
C GLU A 542 -10.90 0.88 -24.60
N LEU A 543 -11.27 2.14 -24.33
CA LEU A 543 -10.42 3.07 -23.59
C LEU A 543 -10.57 2.78 -22.09
N ILE A 544 -9.47 2.39 -21.44
CA ILE A 544 -9.46 1.98 -20.03
C ILE A 544 -9.36 3.20 -19.12
N HIS A 545 -8.42 4.11 -19.43
CA HIS A 545 -8.14 5.29 -18.63
C HIS A 545 -7.91 6.51 -19.52
N ASN A 546 -8.81 7.49 -19.44
CA ASN A 546 -8.85 8.69 -20.29
C ASN A 546 -8.13 9.92 -19.71
N LYS A 547 -7.44 9.76 -18.57
CA LYS A 547 -6.81 10.86 -17.81
C LYS A 547 -5.44 10.54 -17.25
N LEU A 548 -4.70 9.64 -17.90
CA LEU A 548 -3.26 9.62 -17.62
C LEU A 548 -2.73 10.89 -18.27
N ASP A 549 -2.46 11.93 -17.46
CA ASP A 549 -1.76 13.15 -17.90
C ASP A 549 -0.56 12.73 -18.78
N LYS A 550 -0.09 13.57 -19.70
CA LYS A 550 1.00 13.23 -20.63
C LYS A 550 2.25 12.70 -19.91
N PHE A 551 2.43 13.03 -18.64
CA PHE A 551 3.49 12.54 -17.75
C PHE A 551 3.20 11.18 -17.07
N ASN A 552 1.98 10.69 -17.10
CA ASN A 552 1.52 9.45 -16.47
C ASN A 552 1.28 8.31 -17.48
N LYS A 553 1.87 8.36 -18.67
CA LYS A 553 1.81 7.26 -19.65
C LYS A 553 2.40 5.97 -19.05
N LEU A 554 1.81 4.83 -19.41
CA LEU A 554 2.32 3.53 -19.01
C LEU A 554 3.56 3.16 -19.83
N ARG A 555 4.54 2.54 -19.19
CA ARG A 555 5.76 1.96 -19.77
C ARG A 555 6.05 0.62 -19.14
N ASP A 556 6.94 -0.12 -19.77
CA ASP A 556 7.30 -1.49 -19.48
C ASP A 556 6.05 -2.35 -19.23
N ILE A 557 5.08 -2.30 -20.15
CA ILE A 557 3.78 -2.96 -19.98
C ILE A 557 3.95 -4.47 -20.14
N ILE A 558 3.68 -5.21 -19.07
CA ILE A 558 3.83 -6.66 -19.02
C ILE A 558 2.49 -7.28 -18.62
N CYS A 559 1.93 -8.08 -19.51
CA CYS A 559 0.64 -8.75 -19.33
C CYS A 559 0.86 -10.20 -18.89
N THR A 560 0.06 -10.68 -17.94
CA THR A 560 0.04 -12.08 -17.44
C THR A 560 -1.35 -12.68 -17.70
N PRO A 561 -1.65 -13.93 -17.33
CA PRO A 561 -3.03 -14.44 -17.39
C PRO A 561 -4.00 -13.78 -16.38
N LYS A 562 -3.49 -13.17 -15.29
CA LYS A 562 -4.31 -12.64 -14.18
C LYS A 562 -4.50 -11.14 -14.21
N GLY A 563 -3.47 -10.42 -14.65
CA GLY A 563 -3.52 -8.98 -14.77
C GLY A 563 -2.33 -8.41 -15.52
N LEU A 564 -2.28 -7.09 -15.48
CA LEU A 564 -1.30 -6.27 -16.18
C LEU A 564 -0.46 -5.53 -15.16
N TYR A 565 0.85 -5.60 -15.37
CA TYR A 565 1.86 -4.86 -14.65
C TYR A 565 2.37 -3.76 -15.56
N ALA A 566 2.42 -2.53 -15.05
CA ALA A 566 2.93 -1.40 -15.83
C ALA A 566 3.57 -0.36 -14.92
N ARG A 567 4.67 0.21 -15.40
CA ARG A 567 5.30 1.36 -14.77
C ARG A 567 4.64 2.65 -15.27
N ILE A 568 4.44 3.62 -14.39
CA ILE A 568 4.02 4.97 -14.81
C ILE A 568 5.25 5.86 -14.97
N CYS A 569 5.40 6.53 -16.12
CA CYS A 569 6.58 7.34 -16.46
C CYS A 569 6.93 8.39 -15.39
N GLY A 570 5.93 9.14 -14.93
CA GLY A 570 6.12 10.29 -14.05
C GLY A 570 6.42 9.91 -12.60
N SER A 571 5.77 8.88 -12.07
CA SER A 571 5.98 8.44 -10.69
C SER A 571 7.12 7.43 -10.54
N ARG A 572 7.48 6.74 -11.64
CA ARG A 572 8.36 5.56 -11.61
C ARG A 572 7.87 4.47 -10.66
N ASN A 573 6.56 4.40 -10.41
CA ASN A 573 6.00 3.32 -9.60
C ASN A 573 5.46 2.21 -10.50
N LEU A 574 5.52 0.98 -10.02
CA LEU A 574 4.91 -0.19 -10.65
C LEU A 574 3.49 -0.36 -10.14
N TYR A 575 2.56 -0.46 -11.08
CA TYR A 575 1.15 -0.68 -10.81
C TYR A 575 0.68 -2.03 -11.34
N TYR A 576 -0.33 -2.57 -10.68
CA TYR A 576 -1.06 -3.76 -11.09
C TYR A 576 -2.53 -3.45 -11.35
N THR A 577 -3.11 -4.05 -12.39
CA THR A 577 -4.56 -4.06 -12.60
C THR A 577 -5.06 -5.39 -13.19
N SER A 578 -6.29 -5.80 -12.88
CA SER A 578 -6.86 -7.05 -13.39
C SER A 578 -7.43 -6.87 -14.80
N HIS A 579 -7.36 -7.91 -15.65
CA HIS A 579 -7.99 -7.88 -16.98
C HIS A 579 -9.52 -7.74 -16.93
N VAL A 580 -10.15 -8.23 -15.86
CA VAL A 580 -11.62 -8.19 -15.73
C VAL A 580 -12.08 -6.77 -15.41
N ASN A 581 -11.30 -6.02 -14.62
CA ASN A 581 -11.60 -4.65 -14.26
C ASN A 581 -10.32 -3.77 -14.31
N PRO A 582 -9.89 -3.36 -15.52
CA PRO A 582 -8.61 -2.68 -15.71
C PRO A 582 -8.62 -1.21 -15.26
N LYS A 583 -9.72 -0.73 -14.66
CA LYS A 583 -9.87 0.67 -14.22
C LYS A 583 -9.16 0.98 -12.89
N ASN A 584 -8.87 -0.05 -12.09
CA ASN A 584 -8.27 0.10 -10.78
C ASN A 584 -6.79 -0.28 -10.84
N PHE A 585 -5.92 0.72 -10.94
CA PHE A 585 -4.47 0.53 -10.85
C PHE A 585 -4.03 0.66 -9.40
N GLU A 586 -3.47 -0.40 -8.85
CA GLU A 586 -2.88 -0.40 -7.50
C GLU A 586 -1.37 -0.23 -7.62
N CYS A 587 -0.81 0.75 -6.92
CA CYS A 587 0.63 0.90 -6.76
C CYS A 587 1.14 -0.23 -5.87
N ILE A 588 1.99 -1.11 -6.41
CA ILE A 588 2.52 -2.26 -5.68
C ILE A 588 3.99 -2.09 -5.27
N ILE A 589 4.78 -1.37 -6.07
CA ILE A 589 6.19 -1.08 -5.75
C ILE A 589 6.53 0.34 -6.18
N GLU A 590 7.19 1.09 -5.31
CA GLU A 590 7.69 2.43 -5.60
C GLU A 590 9.14 2.41 -6.13
N ASP A 591 9.52 3.45 -6.88
CA ASP A 591 10.90 3.67 -7.34
C ASP A 591 11.49 2.55 -8.22
N ILE A 592 10.77 2.24 -9.30
CA ILE A 592 11.11 1.25 -10.31
C ILE A 592 11.77 1.93 -11.50
N GLY A 593 13.03 1.57 -11.77
CA GLY A 593 13.73 1.91 -13.00
C GLY A 593 13.26 1.03 -14.16
N TYR A 594 13.46 -0.27 -14.03
CA TYR A 594 13.03 -1.30 -14.98
C TYR A 594 12.52 -2.51 -14.20
N PHE A 595 11.65 -3.31 -14.82
CA PHE A 595 11.20 -4.56 -14.21
C PHE A 595 10.91 -5.65 -15.23
N ASN A 596 10.94 -6.88 -14.76
CA ASN A 596 10.56 -8.07 -15.49
C ASN A 596 9.81 -9.02 -14.53
N LEU A 597 9.09 -9.99 -15.06
CA LEU A 597 8.31 -10.96 -14.30
C LEU A 597 8.86 -12.36 -14.54
N TYR A 598 9.05 -13.13 -13.48
CA TYR A 598 9.51 -14.52 -13.57
C TYR A 598 8.79 -15.41 -12.58
N LYS A 599 8.20 -16.51 -13.06
CA LYS A 599 7.39 -17.43 -12.23
C LYS A 599 6.39 -16.63 -11.38
N ASN A 600 6.57 -16.55 -10.06
CA ASN A 600 5.74 -15.77 -9.13
C ASN A 600 6.52 -14.61 -8.49
N LYS A 601 7.46 -14.01 -9.21
CA LYS A 601 8.32 -12.93 -8.71
C LYS A 601 8.37 -11.77 -9.68
N ILE A 602 8.49 -10.58 -9.11
CA ILE A 602 8.85 -9.35 -9.81
C ILE A 602 10.34 -9.17 -9.61
N VAL A 603 11.09 -9.04 -10.69
CA VAL A 603 12.51 -8.69 -10.67
C VAL A 603 12.62 -7.26 -11.15
N PHE A 604 13.18 -6.36 -10.35
CA PHE A 604 13.17 -4.93 -10.68
C PHE A 604 14.44 -4.21 -10.24
N SER A 605 14.74 -3.09 -10.88
CA SER A 605 15.79 -2.18 -10.47
C SER A 605 15.21 -0.95 -9.78
N SER A 606 15.92 -0.45 -8.77
CA SER A 606 15.60 0.82 -8.12
C SER A 606 16.76 1.79 -8.28
N GLU A 607 16.43 2.98 -8.78
CA GLU A 607 17.41 4.04 -9.01
C GLU A 607 17.83 4.71 -7.69
N LYS A 608 16.88 5.00 -6.79
CA LYS A 608 17.20 5.63 -5.49
C LYS A 608 17.98 4.69 -4.59
N GLN A 609 17.69 3.39 -4.63
CA GLN A 609 18.40 2.40 -3.82
C GLN A 609 19.64 1.82 -4.52
N ASN A 610 19.86 2.17 -5.80
CA ASN A 610 20.96 1.70 -6.65
C ASN A 610 21.17 0.18 -6.53
N GLY A 611 20.15 -0.59 -6.90
CA GLY A 611 20.18 -2.04 -6.77
C GLY A 611 19.17 -2.77 -7.66
N LEU A 612 19.37 -4.08 -7.76
CA LEU A 612 18.46 -5.04 -8.37
C LEU A 612 17.80 -5.85 -7.25
N PHE A 613 16.49 -5.98 -7.33
CA PHE A 613 15.63 -6.50 -6.28
C PHE A 613 14.69 -7.56 -6.85
N ILE A 614 14.18 -8.39 -5.95
CA ILE A 614 13.06 -9.29 -6.19
C ILE A 614 11.95 -8.98 -5.21
N ALA A 615 10.70 -9.17 -5.63
CA ALA A 615 9.51 -9.08 -4.79
C ALA A 615 8.51 -10.18 -5.15
N ASN A 616 7.54 -10.40 -4.27
CA ASN A 616 6.32 -11.11 -4.59
C ASN A 616 5.47 -10.32 -5.62
N PRO A 617 4.49 -10.96 -6.28
CA PRO A 617 3.65 -10.31 -7.31
C PRO A 617 2.78 -9.16 -6.78
N ASP A 618 2.58 -9.10 -5.46
CA ASP A 618 1.87 -8.05 -4.73
C ASP A 618 2.81 -6.94 -4.22
N GLY A 619 4.10 -7.00 -4.56
CA GLY A 619 5.12 -6.06 -4.09
C GLY A 619 5.68 -6.35 -2.70
N SER A 620 5.19 -7.38 -1.98
CA SER A 620 5.73 -7.75 -0.67
C SER A 620 7.07 -8.50 -0.75
N ASN A 621 7.73 -8.68 0.39
CA ASN A 621 8.99 -9.44 0.52
C ASN A 621 10.11 -8.96 -0.42
N ILE A 622 10.29 -7.64 -0.53
CA ILE A 622 11.36 -7.04 -1.32
C ILE A 622 12.73 -7.46 -0.76
N LYS A 623 13.54 -8.11 -1.59
CA LYS A 623 14.91 -8.52 -1.25
C LYS A 623 15.86 -8.05 -2.35
N ARG A 624 16.97 -7.40 -1.96
CA ARG A 624 18.05 -7.04 -2.89
C ARG A 624 18.83 -8.30 -3.31
N ILE A 625 19.06 -8.47 -4.61
CA ILE A 625 19.83 -9.58 -5.19
C ILE A 625 21.16 -9.14 -5.82
N ALA A 626 21.30 -7.86 -6.20
CA ALA A 626 22.58 -7.29 -6.62
C ALA A 626 22.66 -5.78 -6.33
N GLN A 627 23.87 -5.25 -6.14
CA GLN A 627 24.12 -3.82 -5.87
C GLN A 627 24.47 -3.05 -7.15
N TYR A 628 23.63 -3.18 -8.17
CA TYR A 628 23.78 -2.49 -9.46
C TYR A 628 22.45 -1.87 -9.87
N TYR A 629 22.49 -0.64 -10.41
CA TYR A 629 21.31 -0.08 -11.04
C TYR A 629 21.14 -0.70 -12.43
N ALA A 630 20.36 -1.78 -12.47
CA ALA A 630 20.17 -2.62 -13.63
C ALA A 630 19.22 -2.00 -14.68
N TRP A 631 19.68 -1.98 -15.92
CA TRP A 631 18.91 -1.72 -17.14
C TRP A 631 18.73 -3.03 -17.91
N ASP A 632 17.78 -3.09 -18.83
CA ASP A 632 17.58 -4.24 -19.73
C ASP A 632 17.53 -5.57 -18.96
N ILE A 633 16.56 -5.70 -18.05
CA ILE A 633 16.44 -6.88 -17.20
C ILE A 633 15.84 -8.03 -18.03
N TYR A 634 16.63 -9.05 -18.29
CA TYR A 634 16.22 -10.27 -18.97
C TYR A 634 16.24 -11.46 -18.03
N ILE A 635 15.31 -12.38 -18.23
CA ILE A 635 15.23 -13.62 -17.47
C ILE A 635 15.47 -14.80 -18.40
N VAL A 636 16.31 -15.73 -17.97
CA VAL A 636 16.52 -17.04 -18.61
C VAL A 636 16.73 -18.06 -17.51
N ASN A 637 15.86 -19.08 -17.43
CA ASN A 637 15.82 -19.97 -16.26
C ASN A 637 15.80 -19.14 -14.95
N ASP A 638 16.53 -19.56 -13.91
CA ASP A 638 16.62 -18.82 -12.64
C ASP A 638 17.70 -17.71 -12.66
N TRP A 639 18.20 -17.32 -13.84
CA TRP A 639 19.22 -16.27 -14.01
C TRP A 639 18.59 -14.97 -14.50
N VAL A 640 19.04 -13.87 -13.91
CA VAL A 640 18.71 -12.51 -14.29
C VAL A 640 19.91 -11.91 -15.00
N TYR A 641 19.76 -11.55 -16.26
CA TYR A 641 20.77 -10.83 -17.04
C TYR A 641 20.39 -9.35 -17.09
N PHE A 642 21.37 -8.47 -16.93
CA PHE A 642 21.11 -7.02 -16.92
C PHE A 642 22.35 -6.24 -17.31
N GLN A 643 22.18 -4.98 -17.70
CA GLN A 643 23.26 -4.04 -17.92
C GLN A 643 23.38 -3.10 -16.72
N ASP A 644 24.60 -2.76 -16.31
CA ASP A 644 24.82 -1.73 -15.29
C ASP A 644 24.76 -0.34 -15.95
N ASN A 645 23.84 0.52 -15.48
CA ASN A 645 23.73 1.89 -15.97
C ASN A 645 25.02 2.70 -15.80
N LYS A 646 25.79 2.49 -14.73
CA LYS A 646 27.05 3.23 -14.54
C LYS A 646 28.06 2.89 -15.63
N ALA A 647 28.17 1.61 -15.99
CA ALA A 647 29.02 1.16 -17.08
C ALA A 647 28.60 1.76 -18.43
N PHE A 648 27.29 1.94 -18.65
CA PHE A 648 26.76 2.63 -19.83
C PHE A 648 27.26 4.08 -19.93
N MET A 649 27.20 4.84 -18.83
CA MET A 649 27.69 6.23 -18.77
C MET A 649 29.21 6.33 -19.02
N ASP A 650 29.99 5.36 -18.55
CA ASP A 650 31.45 5.32 -18.72
C ASP A 650 31.92 4.89 -20.13
N ARG A 651 30.99 4.77 -21.08
CA ARG A 651 31.23 4.23 -22.43
C ARG A 651 31.84 2.81 -22.46
N LYS A 652 31.84 2.11 -21.32
CA LYS A 652 32.04 0.66 -21.21
C LYS A 652 30.72 -0.02 -21.58
N LEU A 653 30.31 0.27 -22.81
CA LEU A 653 28.99 0.03 -23.34
C LEU A 653 28.70 -1.48 -23.43
N TYR A 654 27.54 -1.89 -22.88
CA TYR A 654 26.81 -3.16 -23.13
C TYR A 654 27.40 -4.45 -22.56
N ASP A 655 28.19 -4.37 -21.50
CA ASP A 655 28.55 -5.54 -20.73
C ASP A 655 27.34 -6.04 -19.92
N TYR A 656 26.98 -7.32 -20.11
CA TYR A 656 25.92 -7.97 -19.34
C TYR A 656 26.49 -8.52 -18.05
N TYR A 657 25.79 -8.29 -16.96
CA TYR A 657 25.94 -9.03 -15.72
C TYR A 657 24.86 -10.10 -15.65
N ARG A 658 25.14 -11.18 -14.95
CA ARG A 658 24.14 -12.17 -14.57
C ARG A 658 24.18 -12.44 -13.08
N VAL A 659 23.04 -12.72 -12.49
CA VAL A 659 22.90 -13.14 -11.09
C VAL A 659 21.74 -14.13 -10.97
N ARG A 660 21.84 -15.12 -10.08
CA ARG A 660 20.72 -16.01 -9.79
C ARG A 660 19.64 -15.22 -9.05
N ILE A 661 18.39 -15.65 -9.20
CA ILE A 661 17.24 -14.98 -8.57
C ILE A 661 17.32 -14.99 -7.03
N ASP A 662 18.11 -15.86 -6.43
CA ASP A 662 18.36 -15.91 -4.99
C ASP A 662 19.42 -14.89 -4.50
N GLY A 663 20.13 -14.25 -5.43
CA GLY A 663 21.22 -13.29 -5.21
C GLY A 663 22.63 -13.87 -5.30
N THR A 664 22.79 -15.15 -5.66
CA THR A 664 24.09 -15.80 -5.79
C THR A 664 24.63 -15.77 -7.22
N GLY A 665 25.90 -16.13 -7.42
CA GLY A 665 26.48 -16.31 -8.76
C GLY A 665 26.66 -15.03 -9.59
N LEU A 666 26.65 -13.85 -8.94
CA LEU A 666 26.88 -12.58 -9.63
C LEU A 666 28.19 -12.61 -10.41
N THR A 667 28.09 -12.54 -11.74
CA THR A 667 29.23 -12.62 -12.64
C THR A 667 29.04 -11.67 -13.81
N TRP A 668 30.15 -11.12 -14.29
CA TRP A 668 30.19 -10.39 -15.55
C TRP A 668 30.25 -11.39 -16.69
N LEU A 669 29.34 -11.26 -17.68
CA LEU A 669 29.29 -12.11 -18.86
C LEU A 669 30.02 -11.42 -20.02
N LYS A 670 31.15 -11.99 -20.44
CA LYS A 670 31.83 -11.54 -21.66
C LYS A 670 31.29 -12.26 -22.89
N GLU A 671 31.43 -11.61 -24.05
CA GLU A 671 31.13 -12.20 -25.35
C GLU A 671 31.92 -13.52 -25.53
N GLY A 672 31.22 -14.61 -25.85
CA GLY A 672 31.79 -15.95 -26.04
C GLY A 672 31.91 -16.81 -24.78
N GLU A 673 31.65 -16.28 -23.58
CA GLU A 673 31.57 -17.09 -22.36
C GLU A 673 30.26 -17.88 -22.30
N PRO A 674 30.24 -19.08 -21.67
CA PRO A 674 29.01 -19.84 -21.49
C PRO A 674 27.99 -19.05 -20.69
N LEU A 675 26.72 -19.21 -21.04
CA LEU A 675 25.59 -18.42 -20.55
C LEU A 675 25.35 -18.56 -19.04
N TYR A 676 25.66 -19.72 -18.48
CA TYR A 676 25.82 -20.01 -17.06
C TYR A 676 26.70 -21.26 -16.94
N VAL A 677 27.26 -21.50 -15.75
CA VAL A 677 27.95 -22.75 -15.44
C VAL A 677 26.88 -23.70 -14.88
N VAL A 678 26.72 -24.88 -15.47
CA VAL A 678 25.87 -25.93 -14.90
C VAL A 678 26.65 -26.51 -13.71
N ASP A 679 26.07 -26.39 -12.52
CA ASP A 679 26.61 -27.00 -11.29
C ASP A 679 26.57 -28.53 -11.35
#